data_AF-A0A6A6FNW0-F1
#
_entry.id   AF-A0A6A6FNW0-F1
#
_cell.length_a   1.000
_cell.length_b   1.000
_cell.length_c   1.000
_cell.angle_alpha   90.00
_cell.angle_beta   90.00
_cell.angle_gamma   90.00
#
_symmetry.space_group_name_H-M   'P 1'
#
loop_
_entity.id
_entity.type
_entity.pdbx_description
1 polymer ?
#
loop_
_entity_poly.entity_id
_entity_poly.type
_entity_poly.pdbx_seq_one_letter_code
_entity_poly.pdbx_strand_id
1 'polypeptide(L)'
;MAPPAIIAPSILSADFGALGKACSDTIGQGADWLHVDIMDGHFVPNMTFGAPVVTMIRKHVDRPQEALGKGTFDCHMMIAEPKKWVKSFKDAGCDLYCFHYEAAISSTAAESPEEHSEQNTSPKELIRYIHAQGMRAGIAIKPKTPVDVLYEIFDSDVKEEVPEMALVMTVEPGFGGQKFMPDMMPKVEALRARYPDLNIEVDGGLSEKTIDTAADAGANVIVAGSAVFGAQDPGHVIEALRAAPLNRSRDTPSPYDDDEGRPSGSSGSTTSFVLENMNDKATEARYGDGPHTKEEDDAGDEEDLAWQTKVKPVDRKARRILYVLVAIGAVGWLAALFLFLGQNRQLSHAERPHDPHATSTTGNGKKVTLQQVLTGQWYPQQHSIRWVSGPNGEDGLLLERGGSGGRNYLVVEDVRYRGEDVSVQKENAKTLMERGAFQVAGEMVMVHEAWPNRDHTKVLIQSDYQSNWRHSSTGKYWIFDVEKQQGEPLDPANTTGRVQLASWSPTGDAVVFTRDNNMFIRHLDSDVVNQITTDGGKDLFYGIPDWVYEEEVLADGGATWWSGDGKYVAFFKTEESKVPTFPVQYFFSRPSGQEPMPGEENYPEVRNIKYPKAGAPMSVVELLFYDVAQEQVFSVPIQDDFADEDRLITEVIWAGETGKVLIRETNRESDKLKMILVDANSRTGKTVRERNVQGLDGGWFEVSHTTTYVPADPANGRPDDGYIDTIIDDNFDHLAYFTPLDNKEPKMLTQGSWEVVKAPSAIDLKTNVVYFVATKDGSTQRHVYSSHLLEGPSSVTAVTKTSDICYYEASFSAEGKFMLLTYKGPGIPWQKVQSTPSNKEDSIDVTIEENKRLNELAKKTELPIEIYSTINVDGFDMNIVERRPPHFDEKKKYPVLFWLYNGPGYQQVDRQFTVDFQSYVASSLGYIVVTLDGFGTGYLGRSQRTIIRDNIGYWEARSQIAAAKAWKAKKYVDGDKIAIWGWSYGGFMTLKCLETDAGETFKYGMAVAPVTDWRFYDSVYTERYMHTPQHNPSGYDNATISDMDGLSSNVRFLVMHGVSDDNVHFQNTLQLLDKLDLANVRNYDVHIFPDSDHSIFFHNGQTVVYEKLRDWLINAFNGEWLRTDDPTPLGIHGTS
;
A
#
# COMPACT_ATOMS: atom_id res chain seq x y z
N MET A 1 4.31 41.80 -22.68
CA MET A 1 4.40 40.61 -23.58
C MET A 1 4.75 39.45 -22.68
N ALA A 2 4.28 38.23 -22.95
CA ALA A 2 4.70 37.08 -22.13
C ALA A 2 6.25 37.03 -22.00
N PRO A 3 6.81 36.69 -20.82
CA PRO A 3 8.26 36.57 -20.66
C PRO A 3 8.86 35.50 -21.58
N PRO A 4 10.19 35.50 -21.82
CA PRO A 4 10.85 34.50 -22.64
C PRO A 4 10.59 33.06 -22.17
N ALA A 5 10.65 32.12 -23.12
CA ALA A 5 10.56 30.69 -22.84
C ALA A 5 11.83 30.20 -22.12
N ILE A 6 11.64 29.62 -20.94
CA ILE A 6 12.67 29.04 -20.07
C ILE A 6 12.46 27.52 -20.03
N ILE A 7 13.48 26.76 -20.42
CA ILE A 7 13.41 25.28 -20.40
C ILE A 7 14.17 24.76 -19.19
N ALA A 8 13.44 24.05 -18.31
CA ALA A 8 13.91 23.56 -17.01
C ALA A 8 13.70 22.03 -16.89
N PRO A 9 14.54 21.18 -17.53
CA PRO A 9 14.31 19.73 -17.51
C PRO A 9 14.41 19.15 -16.10
N SER A 10 13.36 18.46 -15.65
CA SER A 10 13.33 17.72 -14.39
C SER A 10 14.38 16.61 -14.37
N ILE A 11 15.34 16.70 -13.45
CA ILE A 11 16.44 15.73 -13.31
C ILE A 11 15.98 14.40 -12.69
N LEU A 12 14.72 14.31 -12.21
CA LEU A 12 14.09 13.06 -11.77
C LEU A 12 14.04 12.01 -12.89
N SER A 13 14.12 12.43 -14.15
CA SER A 13 14.18 11.54 -15.33
C SER A 13 15.60 11.23 -15.82
N ALA A 14 16.66 11.74 -15.17
CA ALA A 14 18.05 11.51 -15.57
C ALA A 14 18.60 10.16 -15.06
N ASP A 15 19.72 9.70 -15.62
CA ASP A 15 20.45 8.54 -15.08
C ASP A 15 21.14 8.92 -13.75
N PHE A 16 20.61 8.42 -12.64
CA PHE A 16 21.15 8.67 -11.30
C PHE A 16 22.58 8.12 -11.13
N GLY A 17 22.98 7.10 -11.90
CA GLY A 17 24.35 6.59 -11.92
C GLY A 17 25.37 7.56 -12.54
N ALA A 18 24.90 8.58 -13.26
CA ALA A 18 25.70 9.60 -13.92
C ALA A 18 25.20 11.03 -13.65
N LEU A 19 24.41 11.26 -12.60
CA LEU A 19 23.55 12.44 -12.42
C LEU A 19 24.27 13.78 -12.62
N GLY A 20 25.44 13.96 -12.01
CA GLY A 20 26.24 15.18 -12.16
C GLY A 20 26.69 15.44 -13.61
N LYS A 21 27.01 14.39 -14.38
CA LYS A 21 27.30 14.52 -15.81
C LYS A 21 26.04 14.86 -16.60
N ALA A 22 24.92 14.19 -16.33
CA ALA A 22 23.64 14.46 -17.01
C ALA A 22 23.20 15.94 -16.82
N CYS A 23 23.32 16.47 -15.59
CA CYS A 23 23.06 17.87 -15.28
C CYS A 23 23.94 18.83 -16.11
N SER A 24 25.24 18.52 -16.22
CA SER A 24 26.21 19.31 -16.99
C SER A 24 25.93 19.24 -18.50
N ASP A 25 25.68 18.04 -19.02
CA ASP A 25 25.39 17.78 -20.43
C ASP A 25 24.12 18.54 -20.87
N THR A 26 23.03 18.46 -20.11
CA THR A 26 21.74 19.07 -20.46
C THR A 26 21.78 20.60 -20.44
N ILE A 27 22.51 21.20 -19.48
CA ILE A 27 22.80 22.64 -19.49
C ILE A 27 23.70 23.01 -20.69
N GLY A 28 24.70 22.19 -21.03
CA GLY A 28 25.51 22.36 -22.24
C GLY A 28 24.71 22.24 -23.55
N GLN A 29 23.72 21.36 -23.59
CA GLN A 29 22.83 21.10 -24.73
C GLN A 29 21.77 22.18 -24.97
N GLY A 30 21.60 23.14 -24.05
CA GLY A 30 20.77 24.33 -24.28
C GLY A 30 19.67 24.60 -23.26
N ALA A 31 19.54 23.78 -22.20
CA ALA A 31 18.63 24.09 -21.11
C ALA A 31 19.04 25.39 -20.39
N ASP A 32 18.09 26.06 -19.76
CA ASP A 32 18.35 27.27 -18.97
C ASP A 32 18.56 26.92 -17.51
N TRP A 33 17.59 26.23 -16.92
CA TRP A 33 17.59 25.82 -15.53
C TRP A 33 17.63 24.29 -15.45
N LEU A 34 17.84 23.76 -14.25
CA LEU A 34 17.48 22.39 -13.93
C LEU A 34 16.38 22.43 -12.86
N HIS A 35 15.31 21.67 -13.11
CA HIS A 35 14.23 21.45 -12.16
C HIS A 35 14.60 20.25 -11.29
N VAL A 36 14.53 20.44 -9.98
CA VAL A 36 15.12 19.52 -8.99
C VAL A 36 14.03 19.09 -8.01
N ASP A 37 13.37 17.97 -8.34
CA ASP A 37 12.27 17.39 -7.59
C ASP A 37 12.70 16.86 -6.22
N ILE A 38 12.39 17.58 -5.14
CA ILE A 38 12.65 17.18 -3.76
C ILE A 38 11.37 16.63 -3.14
N MET A 39 11.39 15.35 -2.76
CA MET A 39 10.26 14.63 -2.18
C MET A 39 10.68 13.92 -0.89
N ASP A 40 9.83 13.93 0.14
CA ASP A 40 10.15 13.47 1.50
C ASP A 40 9.37 12.23 1.99
N GLY A 41 8.51 11.64 1.16
CA GLY A 41 7.63 10.53 1.55
C GLY A 41 6.43 10.91 2.43
N HIS A 42 6.27 12.19 2.80
CA HIS A 42 5.21 12.67 3.70
C HIS A 42 4.19 13.54 2.96
N PHE A 43 4.63 14.57 2.22
CA PHE A 43 3.73 15.44 1.44
C PHE A 43 3.32 14.85 0.08
N VAL A 44 4.16 13.95 -0.42
CA VAL A 44 3.91 13.04 -1.54
C VAL A 44 4.45 11.66 -1.13
N PRO A 45 3.86 10.54 -1.59
CA PRO A 45 4.20 9.20 -1.09
C PRO A 45 5.58 8.66 -1.54
N ASN A 46 6.32 9.44 -2.32
CA ASN A 46 7.64 9.07 -2.81
C ASN A 46 8.73 9.90 -2.11
N MET A 47 9.93 9.35 -2.01
CA MET A 47 11.13 10.06 -1.55
C MET A 47 12.17 10.06 -2.68
N THR A 48 12.80 11.21 -2.94
CA THR A 48 13.81 11.36 -4.00
C THR A 48 15.21 11.52 -3.42
N PHE A 49 15.66 12.76 -3.25
CA PHE A 49 16.97 13.12 -2.73
C PHE A 49 16.90 14.48 -2.03
N GLY A 50 17.77 14.70 -1.05
CA GLY A 50 17.83 15.96 -0.29
C GLY A 50 19.02 16.85 -0.64
N ALA A 51 19.20 17.90 0.15
CA ALA A 51 20.30 18.87 0.08
C ALA A 51 21.72 18.28 -0.14
N PRO A 52 22.11 17.10 0.40
CA PRO A 52 23.41 16.51 0.10
C PRO A 52 23.63 16.17 -1.39
N VAL A 53 22.59 15.74 -2.11
CA VAL A 53 22.69 15.46 -3.55
C VAL A 53 22.74 16.75 -4.35
N VAL A 54 21.93 17.75 -3.98
CA VAL A 54 21.97 19.10 -4.58
C VAL A 54 23.38 19.69 -4.47
N THR A 55 23.99 19.62 -3.29
CA THR A 55 25.39 20.02 -3.03
C THR A 55 26.40 19.32 -3.96
N MET A 56 26.13 18.07 -4.37
CA MET A 56 27.01 17.32 -5.26
C MET A 56 26.79 17.68 -6.73
N ILE A 57 25.55 17.72 -7.22
CA ILE A 57 25.27 18.10 -8.63
C ILE A 57 25.60 19.57 -8.92
N ARG A 58 25.50 20.47 -7.91
CA ARG A 58 25.89 21.89 -8.01
C ARG A 58 27.36 22.09 -8.42
N LYS A 59 28.22 21.10 -8.19
CA LYS A 59 29.65 21.12 -8.58
C LYS A 59 29.89 20.86 -10.06
N HIS A 60 28.85 20.44 -10.80
CA HIS A 60 28.93 20.10 -12.23
C HIS A 60 28.23 21.12 -13.14
N VAL A 61 27.58 22.14 -12.57
CA VAL A 61 26.85 23.18 -13.29
C VAL A 61 27.16 24.52 -12.65
N ASP A 62 27.70 25.47 -13.42
CA ASP A 62 27.99 26.82 -12.93
C ASP A 62 26.74 27.52 -12.38
N ARG A 63 26.91 28.30 -11.30
CA ARG A 63 25.83 29.16 -10.77
C ARG A 63 25.51 30.29 -11.76
N PRO A 64 24.24 30.73 -11.82
CA PRO A 64 23.83 31.78 -12.74
C PRO A 64 24.48 33.13 -12.38
N GLN A 65 24.93 33.88 -13.39
CA GLN A 65 25.59 35.19 -13.21
C GLN A 65 24.60 36.33 -12.90
N GLU A 66 23.34 36.14 -13.29
CA GLU A 66 22.22 37.04 -13.02
C GLU A 66 21.09 36.21 -12.40
N ALA A 67 20.24 36.80 -11.54
CA ALA A 67 19.19 36.06 -10.87
C ALA A 67 18.20 35.45 -11.88
N LEU A 68 17.83 34.18 -11.70
CA LEU A 68 17.02 33.39 -12.64
C LEU A 68 17.66 33.20 -14.03
N GLY A 69 18.97 33.43 -14.17
CA GLY A 69 19.73 33.18 -15.39
C GLY A 69 20.03 31.70 -15.65
N LYS A 70 20.81 31.43 -16.71
CA LYS A 70 21.24 30.07 -17.06
C LYS A 70 22.13 29.46 -15.97
N GLY A 71 21.84 28.22 -15.58
CA GLY A 71 22.48 27.51 -14.47
C GLY A 71 21.71 27.56 -13.15
N THR A 72 20.57 28.26 -13.09
CA THR A 72 19.66 28.26 -11.93
C THR A 72 19.22 26.83 -11.59
N PHE A 73 19.33 26.46 -10.31
CA PHE A 73 18.62 25.31 -9.76
C PHE A 73 17.30 25.77 -9.18
N ASP A 74 16.21 25.39 -9.85
CA ASP A 74 14.88 25.39 -9.26
C ASP A 74 14.73 24.12 -8.42
N CYS A 75 14.59 24.28 -7.11
CA CYS A 75 14.34 23.18 -6.20
C CYS A 75 12.84 23.15 -5.88
N HIS A 76 12.15 22.16 -6.44
CA HIS A 76 10.72 21.97 -6.31
C HIS A 76 10.43 21.11 -5.08
N MET A 77 9.96 21.78 -4.03
CA MET A 77 9.88 21.29 -2.66
C MET A 77 8.52 20.64 -2.42
N MET A 78 8.36 19.40 -2.89
CA MET A 78 7.24 18.51 -2.59
C MET A 78 7.44 17.84 -1.22
N ILE A 79 7.60 18.65 -0.18
CA ILE A 79 7.91 18.23 1.20
C ILE A 79 6.96 18.87 2.21
N ALA A 80 6.74 18.22 3.35
CA ALA A 80 5.68 18.57 4.29
C ALA A 80 5.93 19.90 5.01
N GLU A 81 7.15 20.16 5.46
CA GLU A 81 7.50 21.34 6.26
C GLU A 81 8.53 22.24 5.54
N PRO A 82 8.15 22.94 4.45
CA PRO A 82 9.10 23.61 3.57
C PRO A 82 9.90 24.74 4.24
N LYS A 83 9.45 25.32 5.36
CA LYS A 83 10.21 26.37 6.08
C LYS A 83 11.46 25.83 6.79
N LYS A 84 11.42 24.61 7.33
CA LYS A 84 12.54 23.98 8.07
C LYS A 84 13.81 23.78 7.22
N TRP A 85 13.67 23.70 5.89
CA TRP A 85 14.74 23.27 4.98
C TRP A 85 15.37 24.41 4.15
N VAL A 86 14.84 25.64 4.22
CA VAL A 86 15.30 26.79 3.42
C VAL A 86 16.79 27.07 3.60
N LYS A 87 17.31 27.05 4.84
CA LYS A 87 18.75 27.23 5.13
C LYS A 87 19.58 26.10 4.51
N SER A 88 19.17 24.85 4.67
CA SER A 88 19.88 23.67 4.17
C SER A 88 20.00 23.64 2.64
N PHE A 89 18.95 24.09 1.91
CA PHE A 89 18.97 24.12 0.44
C PHE A 89 19.71 25.33 -0.13
N LYS A 90 19.64 26.50 0.52
CA LYS A 90 20.51 27.64 0.24
C LYS A 90 21.99 27.25 0.28
N ASP A 91 22.40 26.57 1.36
CA ASP A 91 23.78 26.14 1.55
C ASP A 91 24.19 25.02 0.56
N ALA A 92 23.24 24.17 0.14
CA ALA A 92 23.44 23.20 -0.95
C ALA A 92 23.54 23.83 -2.35
N GLY A 93 23.10 25.08 -2.52
CA GLY A 93 23.14 25.81 -3.79
C GLY A 93 21.89 25.68 -4.66
N CYS A 94 20.72 25.58 -4.02
CA CYS A 94 19.47 26.08 -4.58
C CYS A 94 19.60 27.58 -4.94
N ASP A 95 18.99 28.00 -6.06
CA ASP A 95 18.93 29.41 -6.47
C ASP A 95 17.47 29.93 -6.46
N LEU A 96 16.51 29.07 -6.80
CA LEU A 96 15.06 29.28 -6.71
C LEU A 96 14.44 28.16 -5.86
N TYR A 97 13.73 28.53 -4.80
CA TYR A 97 13.08 27.61 -3.86
C TYR A 97 11.58 27.60 -4.11
N CYS A 98 11.09 26.63 -4.88
CA CYS A 98 9.70 26.52 -5.30
C CYS A 98 8.93 25.60 -4.35
N PHE A 99 8.13 26.17 -3.43
CA PHE A 99 7.43 25.40 -2.40
C PHE A 99 5.93 25.27 -2.67
N HIS A 100 5.33 24.17 -2.23
CA HIS A 100 3.89 23.99 -2.34
C HIS A 100 3.11 24.89 -1.36
N TYR A 101 2.12 25.62 -1.88
CA TYR A 101 1.16 26.39 -1.08
C TYR A 101 0.48 25.49 -0.02
N GLU A 102 0.09 24.27 -0.41
CA GLU A 102 -0.59 23.34 0.48
C GLU A 102 0.31 22.88 1.64
N ALA A 103 1.60 22.65 1.37
CA ALA A 103 2.58 22.28 2.39
C ALA A 103 2.85 23.43 3.37
N ALA A 104 2.97 24.65 2.85
CA ALA A 104 3.16 25.83 3.66
C ALA A 104 2.00 26.01 4.68
N ILE A 105 0.75 25.98 4.23
CA ILE A 105 -0.41 26.16 5.14
C ILE A 105 -0.66 24.98 6.08
N SER A 106 -0.05 23.81 5.83
CA SER A 106 -0.22 22.59 6.64
C SER A 106 0.98 22.25 7.54
N SER A 107 1.91 23.19 7.77
CA SER A 107 3.16 22.93 8.50
C SER A 107 3.53 23.99 9.54
N THR A 108 4.46 23.63 10.43
CA THR A 108 4.97 24.54 11.46
C THR A 108 5.90 25.62 10.89
N ALA A 109 6.04 26.74 11.61
CA ALA A 109 6.85 27.90 11.23
C ALA A 109 8.31 27.81 11.71
N ALA A 110 8.80 26.61 12.04
CA ALA A 110 10.18 26.38 12.40
C ALA A 110 11.15 26.57 11.21
N GLU A 111 12.38 26.98 11.51
CA GLU A 111 13.40 27.37 10.54
C GLU A 111 14.58 26.39 10.41
N SER A 112 14.64 25.35 11.24
CA SER A 112 15.54 24.19 11.10
C SER A 112 14.90 22.90 11.65
N PRO A 113 15.46 21.71 11.39
CA PRO A 113 14.93 20.44 11.89
C PRO A 113 14.98 20.29 13.42
N GLU A 114 15.87 21.03 14.09
CA GLU A 114 16.07 21.04 15.54
C GLU A 114 15.16 22.06 16.26
N GLU A 115 14.37 22.83 15.51
CA GLU A 115 13.48 23.87 16.04
C GLU A 115 12.02 23.40 16.00
N HIS A 116 11.31 23.64 17.11
CA HIS A 116 9.87 23.41 17.24
C HIS A 116 9.14 24.76 17.26
N SER A 117 7.96 24.83 16.66
CA SER A 117 7.15 26.05 16.60
C SER A 117 5.67 25.70 16.54
N GLU A 118 4.88 26.27 17.47
CA GLU A 118 3.41 26.13 17.49
C GLU A 118 2.71 27.01 16.43
N GLN A 119 3.44 27.93 15.79
CA GLN A 119 2.88 28.80 14.74
C GLN A 119 2.85 28.04 13.41
N ASN A 120 1.76 28.15 12.65
CA ASN A 120 1.71 27.62 11.28
C ASN A 120 2.52 28.49 10.32
N THR A 121 3.12 27.88 9.30
CA THR A 121 3.84 28.60 8.24
C THR A 121 2.86 29.44 7.41
N SER A 122 3.03 30.77 7.45
CA SER A 122 2.40 31.67 6.48
C SER A 122 3.18 31.62 5.16
N PRO A 123 2.55 31.37 3.99
CA PRO A 123 3.22 31.40 2.70
C PRO A 123 3.96 32.73 2.43
N LYS A 124 3.37 33.86 2.84
CA LYS A 124 3.98 35.20 2.72
C LYS A 124 5.24 35.36 3.55
N GLU A 125 5.26 34.78 4.75
CA GLU A 125 6.42 34.83 5.64
C GLU A 125 7.50 33.84 5.21
N LEU A 126 7.12 32.69 4.64
CA LEU A 126 8.05 31.76 4.00
C LEU A 126 8.75 32.42 2.80
N ILE A 127 8.02 33.14 1.94
CA ILE A 127 8.59 33.90 0.82
C ILE A 127 9.58 34.96 1.33
N ARG A 128 9.18 35.77 2.33
CA ARG A 128 10.05 36.74 3.01
C ARG A 128 11.32 36.10 3.58
N TYR A 129 11.19 34.91 4.16
CA TYR A 129 12.30 34.17 4.74
C TYR A 129 13.25 33.58 3.67
N ILE A 130 12.71 33.05 2.56
CA ILE A 130 13.49 32.62 1.38
C ILE A 130 14.28 33.80 0.79
N HIS A 131 13.63 34.95 0.60
CA HIS A 131 14.28 36.19 0.16
C HIS A 131 15.34 36.68 1.14
N ALA A 132 15.09 36.59 2.46
CA ALA A 132 16.07 36.93 3.50
C ALA A 132 17.29 35.98 3.53
N GLN A 133 17.14 34.74 3.05
CA GLN A 133 18.27 33.83 2.80
C GLN A 133 19.00 34.12 1.47
N GLY A 134 18.50 35.03 0.63
CA GLY A 134 19.13 35.44 -0.63
C GLY A 134 18.79 34.55 -1.84
N MET A 135 17.82 33.64 -1.69
CA MET A 135 17.27 32.85 -2.80
C MET A 135 16.06 33.55 -3.43
N ARG A 136 15.63 33.07 -4.60
CA ARG A 136 14.33 33.41 -5.19
C ARG A 136 13.24 32.48 -4.64
N ALA A 137 12.00 32.93 -4.65
CA ALA A 137 10.86 32.13 -4.20
C ALA A 137 9.95 31.76 -5.38
N GLY A 138 9.60 30.49 -5.48
CA GLY A 138 8.50 30.00 -6.32
C GLY A 138 7.38 29.47 -5.44
N ILE A 139 6.13 29.52 -5.91
CA ILE A 139 5.00 28.91 -5.22
C ILE A 139 4.20 27.98 -6.13
N ALA A 140 4.08 26.72 -5.71
CA ALA A 140 3.44 25.63 -6.44
C ALA A 140 2.02 25.35 -5.93
N ILE A 141 1.11 24.98 -6.84
CA ILE A 141 -0.24 24.49 -6.51
C ILE A 141 -0.57 23.16 -7.19
N LYS A 142 -1.19 22.24 -6.44
CA LYS A 142 -1.66 20.92 -6.92
C LYS A 142 -2.81 21.05 -7.93
N PRO A 143 -3.10 20.01 -8.74
CA PRO A 143 -4.20 20.04 -9.69
C PRO A 143 -5.57 20.36 -9.06
N LYS A 144 -5.80 19.95 -7.82
CA LYS A 144 -7.06 20.21 -7.09
C LYS A 144 -7.15 21.58 -6.43
N THR A 145 -6.03 22.28 -6.25
CA THR A 145 -5.99 23.56 -5.53
C THR A 145 -6.45 24.71 -6.44
N PRO A 146 -7.45 25.51 -6.05
CA PRO A 146 -7.85 26.72 -6.77
C PRO A 146 -6.69 27.70 -6.95
N VAL A 147 -6.66 28.42 -8.06
CA VAL A 147 -5.58 29.37 -8.38
C VAL A 147 -5.72 30.72 -7.66
N ASP A 148 -6.92 31.01 -7.14
CA ASP A 148 -7.23 32.26 -6.45
C ASP A 148 -6.58 32.39 -5.06
N VAL A 149 -6.17 31.27 -4.44
CA VAL A 149 -5.35 31.26 -3.21
C VAL A 149 -4.01 31.99 -3.38
N LEU A 150 -3.53 32.14 -4.62
CA LEU A 150 -2.29 32.84 -4.93
C LEU A 150 -2.51 34.37 -5.09
N TYR A 151 -3.74 34.84 -5.31
CA TYR A 151 -3.99 36.24 -5.64
C TYR A 151 -3.62 37.18 -4.49
N GLU A 152 -3.96 36.86 -3.24
CA GLU A 152 -3.59 37.70 -2.08
C GLU A 152 -2.07 37.72 -1.82
N ILE A 153 -1.33 36.75 -2.36
CA ILE A 153 0.13 36.66 -2.27
C ILE A 153 0.77 37.55 -3.35
N PHE A 154 0.38 37.38 -4.62
CA PHE A 154 0.91 38.18 -5.73
C PHE A 154 0.44 39.64 -5.74
N ASP A 155 -0.74 39.94 -5.18
CA ASP A 155 -1.25 41.32 -5.02
C ASP A 155 -0.69 42.03 -3.76
N SER A 156 0.31 41.47 -3.05
CA SER A 156 0.83 42.12 -1.84
C SER A 156 1.65 43.37 -2.14
N ASP A 157 1.30 44.50 -1.50
CA ASP A 157 2.09 45.74 -1.53
C ASP A 157 3.51 45.58 -0.94
N VAL A 158 3.75 44.53 -0.14
CA VAL A 158 5.06 44.21 0.43
C VAL A 158 5.81 43.30 -0.53
N LYS A 159 6.77 43.87 -1.27
CA LYS A 159 7.52 43.16 -2.32
C LYS A 159 8.20 41.87 -1.82
N GLU A 160 8.67 41.87 -0.58
CA GLU A 160 9.32 40.72 0.06
C GLU A 160 8.34 39.59 0.42
N GLU A 161 7.04 39.72 0.15
CA GLU A 161 6.03 38.65 0.25
C GLU A 161 5.63 38.08 -1.12
N VAL A 162 6.09 38.68 -2.23
CA VAL A 162 5.69 38.33 -3.60
C VAL A 162 6.74 37.40 -4.21
N PRO A 163 6.39 36.15 -4.60
CA PRO A 163 7.34 35.23 -5.19
C PRO A 163 7.61 35.59 -6.65
N GLU A 164 8.76 35.18 -7.18
CA GLU A 164 9.14 35.48 -8.57
C GLU A 164 8.52 34.51 -9.60
N MET A 165 7.88 33.43 -9.16
CA MET A 165 7.30 32.41 -10.02
C MET A 165 6.06 31.73 -9.40
N ALA A 166 5.09 31.37 -10.23
CA ALA A 166 4.00 30.44 -9.89
C ALA A 166 4.16 29.13 -10.67
N LEU A 167 4.17 27.98 -10.00
CA LEU A 167 4.12 26.66 -10.62
C LEU A 167 2.67 26.12 -10.58
N VAL A 168 2.15 25.71 -11.73
CA VAL A 168 0.88 25.00 -11.85
C VAL A 168 1.15 23.53 -12.21
N MET A 169 0.89 22.63 -11.27
CA MET A 169 1.00 21.19 -11.51
C MET A 169 -0.04 20.73 -12.56
N THR A 170 0.41 20.12 -13.66
CA THR A 170 -0.43 19.43 -14.65
C THR A 170 -0.48 17.91 -14.45
N VAL A 171 -0.01 17.42 -13.31
CA VAL A 171 -0.15 16.04 -12.79
C VAL A 171 -0.25 16.08 -11.26
N GLU A 172 -0.72 15.04 -10.57
CA GLU A 172 -0.60 15.02 -9.09
C GLU A 172 0.88 14.87 -8.70
N PRO A 173 1.43 15.71 -7.80
CA PRO A 173 2.87 15.69 -7.50
C PRO A 173 3.31 14.38 -6.85
N GLY A 174 4.58 14.03 -7.07
CA GLY A 174 5.22 12.82 -6.52
C GLY A 174 5.64 11.79 -7.56
N PHE A 175 4.94 11.67 -8.71
CA PHE A 175 5.27 10.66 -9.74
C PHE A 175 5.66 11.28 -11.09
N GLY A 176 6.92 11.08 -11.50
CA GLY A 176 7.37 11.41 -12.87
C GLY A 176 6.71 10.53 -13.93
N GLY A 177 6.65 11.03 -15.18
CA GLY A 177 6.13 10.28 -16.33
C GLY A 177 4.60 10.16 -16.43
N GLN A 178 3.85 10.88 -15.59
CA GLN A 178 2.39 11.01 -15.69
C GLN A 178 1.96 11.79 -16.95
N LYS A 179 0.68 11.66 -17.34
CA LYS A 179 0.11 12.36 -18.49
C LYS A 179 -0.31 13.79 -18.11
N PHE A 180 0.10 14.76 -18.92
CA PHE A 180 -0.35 16.15 -18.86
C PHE A 180 -1.88 16.29 -18.80
N MET A 181 -2.37 17.09 -17.86
CA MET A 181 -3.79 17.42 -17.63
C MET A 181 -4.14 18.80 -18.24
N PRO A 182 -4.78 18.86 -19.42
CA PRO A 182 -5.09 20.14 -20.09
C PRO A 182 -6.13 20.99 -19.35
N ASP A 183 -6.93 20.37 -18.48
CA ASP A 183 -7.94 21.01 -17.63
C ASP A 183 -7.33 21.92 -16.54
N MET A 184 -6.00 21.92 -16.37
CA MET A 184 -5.29 22.88 -15.51
C MET A 184 -4.95 24.20 -16.23
N MET A 185 -5.02 24.24 -17.57
CA MET A 185 -4.67 25.45 -18.35
C MET A 185 -5.50 26.70 -18.01
N PRO A 186 -6.79 26.62 -17.62
CA PRO A 186 -7.52 27.79 -17.11
C PRO A 186 -6.86 28.49 -15.91
N LYS A 187 -6.05 27.79 -15.10
CA LYS A 187 -5.25 28.40 -14.03
C LYS A 187 -4.10 29.24 -14.59
N VAL A 188 -3.42 28.70 -15.61
CA VAL A 188 -2.34 29.36 -16.35
C VAL A 188 -2.87 30.59 -17.08
N GLU A 189 -4.02 30.47 -17.77
CA GLU A 189 -4.70 31.60 -18.41
C GLU A 189 -5.07 32.69 -17.40
N ALA A 190 -5.62 32.31 -16.22
CA ALA A 190 -6.00 33.27 -15.18
C ALA A 190 -4.77 34.00 -14.58
N LEU A 191 -3.68 33.28 -14.29
CA LEU A 191 -2.44 33.88 -13.82
C LEU A 191 -1.83 34.80 -14.88
N ARG A 192 -1.78 34.39 -16.16
CA ARG A 192 -1.23 35.23 -17.24
C ARG A 192 -2.08 36.47 -17.51
N ALA A 193 -3.41 36.37 -17.37
CA ALA A 193 -4.33 37.49 -17.54
C ALA A 193 -4.23 38.51 -16.39
N ARG A 194 -3.98 38.07 -15.15
CA ARG A 194 -3.82 38.95 -13.98
C ARG A 194 -2.39 39.50 -13.84
N TYR A 195 -1.39 38.70 -14.19
CA TYR A 195 0.04 39.00 -14.03
C TYR A 195 0.80 38.83 -15.36
N PRO A 196 0.70 39.79 -16.30
CA PRO A 196 1.20 39.63 -17.67
C PRO A 196 2.69 39.29 -17.79
N ASP A 197 3.51 39.74 -16.83
CA ASP A 197 4.97 39.62 -16.86
C ASP A 197 5.54 38.61 -15.82
N LEU A 198 4.67 37.85 -15.12
CA LEU A 198 5.06 36.82 -14.14
C LEU A 198 5.67 35.57 -14.83
N ASN A 199 6.66 34.92 -14.22
CA ASN A 199 7.06 33.58 -14.64
C ASN A 199 6.00 32.56 -14.19
N ILE A 200 5.39 31.89 -15.16
CA ILE A 200 4.41 30.82 -14.90
C ILE A 200 5.01 29.51 -15.39
N GLU A 201 5.23 28.60 -14.47
CA GLU A 201 5.77 27.27 -14.71
C GLU A 201 4.67 26.23 -14.77
N VAL A 202 4.91 25.20 -15.58
CA VAL A 202 4.08 23.99 -15.64
C VAL A 202 4.98 22.76 -15.55
N ASP A 203 4.69 21.90 -14.56
CA ASP A 203 5.28 20.57 -14.44
C ASP A 203 4.23 19.46 -14.54
N GLY A 204 4.62 18.38 -15.22
CA GLY A 204 3.82 17.18 -15.39
C GLY A 204 3.45 16.91 -16.85
N GLY A 205 4.24 16.09 -17.54
CA GLY A 205 3.89 15.52 -18.84
C GLY A 205 4.13 16.42 -20.07
N LEU A 206 4.95 17.48 -19.94
CA LEU A 206 5.34 18.32 -21.07
C LEU A 206 6.27 17.60 -22.05
N SER A 207 6.07 17.90 -23.33
CA SER A 207 6.75 17.33 -24.49
C SER A 207 6.48 18.19 -25.73
N GLU A 208 7.14 17.93 -26.84
CA GLU A 208 6.87 18.55 -28.16
C GLU A 208 5.40 18.44 -28.63
N LYS A 209 4.58 17.57 -28.01
CA LYS A 209 3.16 17.36 -28.34
C LYS A 209 2.19 18.04 -27.38
N THR A 210 2.68 18.54 -26.25
CA THR A 210 1.89 19.16 -25.17
C THR A 210 2.33 20.59 -24.85
N ILE A 211 3.51 20.99 -25.31
CA ILE A 211 4.08 22.32 -25.12
C ILE A 211 3.18 23.43 -25.68
N ASP A 212 2.64 23.29 -26.90
CA ASP A 212 1.78 24.31 -27.51
C ASP A 212 0.56 24.63 -26.64
N THR A 213 -0.01 23.63 -25.96
CA THR A 213 -1.17 23.81 -25.06
C THR A 213 -0.81 24.59 -23.80
N ALA A 214 0.41 24.42 -23.27
CA ALA A 214 0.90 25.21 -22.13
C ALA A 214 1.32 26.63 -22.55
N ALA A 215 1.95 26.77 -23.72
CA ALA A 215 2.40 28.03 -24.28
C ALA A 215 1.22 28.95 -24.68
N ASP A 216 0.18 28.41 -25.35
CA ASP A 216 -1.05 29.14 -25.69
C ASP A 216 -1.83 29.59 -24.44
N ALA A 217 -1.78 28.81 -23.36
CA ALA A 217 -2.36 29.18 -22.07
C ALA A 217 -1.54 30.26 -21.33
N GLY A 218 -0.27 30.46 -21.71
CA GLY A 218 0.61 31.50 -21.18
C GLY A 218 1.67 31.02 -20.19
N ALA A 219 1.94 29.71 -20.06
CA ALA A 219 3.09 29.21 -19.33
C ALA A 219 4.38 29.53 -20.09
N ASN A 220 5.43 29.99 -19.40
CA ASN A 220 6.70 30.33 -20.02
C ASN A 220 7.91 29.62 -19.40
N VAL A 221 7.74 28.90 -18.29
CA VAL A 221 8.76 28.01 -17.71
C VAL A 221 8.27 26.56 -17.86
N ILE A 222 9.14 25.70 -18.41
CA ILE A 222 8.74 24.45 -19.06
C ILE A 222 9.53 23.27 -18.48
N VAL A 223 8.85 22.46 -17.66
CA VAL A 223 9.45 21.28 -17.01
C VAL A 223 9.18 20.02 -17.82
N ALA A 224 10.20 19.54 -18.54
CA ALA A 224 10.09 18.49 -19.56
C ALA A 224 11.06 17.31 -19.35
N GLY A 225 11.17 16.81 -18.11
CA GLY A 225 12.17 15.80 -17.70
C GLY A 225 12.28 14.60 -18.63
N SER A 226 11.25 13.75 -18.71
CA SER A 226 11.33 12.49 -19.48
C SER A 226 11.38 12.69 -21.00
N ALA A 227 10.91 13.85 -21.50
CA ALA A 227 10.99 14.19 -22.92
C ALA A 227 12.43 14.55 -23.33
N VAL A 228 13.17 15.26 -22.47
CA VAL A 228 14.56 15.67 -22.71
C VAL A 228 15.53 14.53 -22.40
N PHE A 229 15.50 13.96 -21.18
CA PHE A 229 16.42 12.89 -20.78
C PHE A 229 16.17 11.54 -21.49
N GLY A 230 14.98 11.35 -22.08
CA GLY A 230 14.65 10.18 -22.92
C GLY A 230 14.95 10.34 -24.42
N ALA A 231 15.43 11.50 -24.87
CA ALA A 231 15.66 11.79 -26.28
C ALA A 231 16.98 11.20 -26.81
N GLN A 232 17.04 10.91 -28.11
CA GLN A 232 18.31 10.62 -28.80
C GLN A 232 19.15 11.88 -29.04
N ASP A 233 18.49 13.03 -29.16
CA ASP A 233 19.10 14.36 -29.18
C ASP A 233 18.31 15.28 -28.22
N PRO A 234 18.75 15.40 -26.96
CA PRO A 234 18.10 16.29 -25.99
C PRO A 234 18.19 17.77 -26.36
N GLY A 235 19.24 18.18 -27.10
CA GLY A 235 19.43 19.57 -27.52
C GLY A 235 18.37 19.98 -28.54
N HIS A 236 18.07 19.12 -29.51
CA HIS A 236 16.98 19.36 -30.47
C HIS A 236 15.61 19.46 -29.78
N VAL A 237 15.32 18.60 -28.80
CA VAL A 237 14.07 18.66 -28.03
C VAL A 237 13.97 19.94 -27.20
N ILE A 238 15.07 20.40 -26.59
CA ILE A 238 15.12 21.69 -25.87
C ILE A 238 14.87 22.87 -26.82
N GLU A 239 15.46 22.85 -28.03
CA GLU A 239 15.21 23.87 -29.05
C GLU A 239 13.75 23.86 -29.53
N ALA A 240 13.16 22.68 -29.76
CA ALA A 240 11.76 22.52 -30.14
C ALA A 240 10.79 23.02 -29.06
N LEU A 241 11.02 22.69 -27.79
CA LEU A 241 10.24 23.20 -26.66
C LEU A 241 10.33 24.73 -26.51
N ARG A 242 11.50 25.31 -26.80
CA ARG A 242 11.73 26.76 -26.78
C ARG A 242 11.10 27.49 -27.97
N ALA A 243 10.92 26.81 -29.09
CA ALA A 243 10.36 27.38 -30.32
C ALA A 243 8.82 27.51 -30.32
N ALA A 244 8.14 26.97 -29.31
CA ALA A 244 6.69 27.08 -29.16
C ALA A 244 6.24 28.56 -29.05
N PRO A 245 5.22 29.00 -29.83
CA PRO A 245 4.94 30.42 -30.01
C PRO A 245 4.15 31.02 -28.83
N LEU A 246 4.86 31.55 -27.84
CA LEU A 246 4.30 32.38 -26.76
C LEU A 246 3.71 33.71 -27.29
N ASN A 247 2.55 33.67 -27.96
CA ASN A 247 1.51 34.70 -28.08
C ASN A 247 0.55 34.39 -29.26
N ARG A 248 -0.74 34.19 -28.97
CA ARG A 248 -1.85 34.48 -29.90
C ARG A 248 -2.92 35.32 -29.20
N SER A 249 -3.14 36.54 -29.67
CA SER A 249 -4.24 37.39 -29.19
C SER A 249 -5.59 36.84 -29.66
N ARG A 250 -6.47 36.49 -28.72
CA ARG A 250 -7.86 36.11 -29.01
C ARG A 250 -8.70 37.33 -29.39
N ASP A 251 -8.83 37.61 -30.70
CA ASP A 251 -9.83 38.54 -31.23
C ASP A 251 -11.24 37.90 -31.29
N THR A 252 -12.27 38.72 -31.13
CA THR A 252 -13.66 38.29 -30.92
C THR A 252 -14.43 37.89 -32.21
N PRO A 253 -15.47 37.03 -32.11
CA PRO A 253 -16.06 36.35 -33.27
C PRO A 253 -17.18 37.12 -33.99
N SER A 254 -17.37 36.83 -35.29
CA SER A 254 -18.61 37.08 -36.06
C SER A 254 -18.66 36.17 -37.32
N PRO A 255 -19.84 35.96 -37.94
CA PRO A 255 -20.14 34.77 -38.74
C PRO A 255 -20.18 34.96 -40.27
N TYR A 256 -20.50 33.85 -40.99
CA TYR A 256 -20.50 33.66 -42.46
C TYR A 256 -19.07 33.56 -43.05
N ASP A 257 -18.76 32.73 -44.06
CA ASP A 257 -19.59 32.09 -45.11
C ASP A 257 -19.34 30.56 -45.28
N ASP A 258 -20.09 29.93 -46.19
CA ASP A 258 -20.06 28.51 -46.56
C ASP A 258 -18.93 28.08 -47.54
N ASP A 259 -18.79 26.75 -47.71
CA ASP A 259 -18.83 26.01 -49.01
C ASP A 259 -17.66 25.03 -49.36
N GLU A 260 -17.95 24.11 -50.31
CA GLU A 260 -17.30 22.84 -50.68
C GLU A 260 -15.80 22.84 -51.09
N GLY A 261 -15.16 21.64 -51.09
CA GLY A 261 -13.82 21.49 -51.70
C GLY A 261 -13.05 20.15 -51.63
N ARG A 262 -13.61 19.02 -52.14
CA ARG A 262 -12.82 17.85 -52.63
C ARG A 262 -13.15 17.64 -54.12
N PRO A 263 -12.35 16.99 -55.01
CA PRO A 263 -11.30 15.98 -54.72
C PRO A 263 -10.03 15.99 -55.66
N SER A 264 -9.18 14.97 -55.52
CA SER A 264 -8.08 14.57 -56.45
C SER A 264 -6.88 15.53 -56.55
N GLY A 265 -5.74 15.20 -57.18
CA GLY A 265 -5.34 14.01 -57.95
C GLY A 265 -3.80 13.84 -58.01
N SER A 266 -3.28 12.95 -58.86
CA SER A 266 -1.89 12.46 -58.78
C SER A 266 -0.90 12.97 -59.86
N SER A 267 0.39 12.71 -59.60
CA SER A 267 1.53 12.60 -60.54
C SER A 267 2.29 13.87 -60.99
N GLY A 268 3.57 13.68 -61.36
CA GLY A 268 4.43 14.69 -62.00
C GLY A 268 5.92 14.56 -61.62
N SER A 269 6.77 14.13 -62.56
CA SER A 269 8.24 14.00 -62.37
C SER A 269 9.01 14.60 -63.55
N THR A 270 10.08 15.35 -63.27
CA THR A 270 11.19 15.73 -64.17
C THR A 270 12.40 16.10 -63.28
N THR A 271 13.59 15.49 -63.32
CA THR A 271 14.62 15.32 -64.37
C THR A 271 15.27 16.62 -64.89
N SER A 272 16.51 16.92 -64.46
CA SER A 272 17.69 17.29 -65.31
C SER A 272 18.96 17.54 -64.46
N PHE A 273 20.16 17.78 -65.02
CA PHE A 273 21.04 16.82 -65.72
C PHE A 273 22.49 17.36 -65.83
N VAL A 274 23.43 16.55 -66.38
CA VAL A 274 24.80 16.91 -66.86
C VAL A 274 25.93 17.04 -65.81
N LEU A 275 27.14 16.66 -66.25
CA LEU A 275 28.42 16.56 -65.56
C LEU A 275 29.52 16.78 -66.63
N GLU A 276 30.59 17.56 -66.40
CA GLU A 276 31.98 17.29 -66.87
C GLU A 276 33.01 18.43 -66.64
N ASN A 277 34.26 18.03 -66.33
CA ASN A 277 35.54 18.71 -66.61
C ASN A 277 35.82 20.11 -65.96
N MET A 278 37.07 20.57 -65.75
CA MET A 278 38.37 20.16 -66.30
C MET A 278 39.54 20.27 -65.26
N ASN A 279 40.81 20.42 -65.71
CA ASN A 279 42.03 19.97 -65.00
C ASN A 279 43.04 21.09 -64.59
N ASP A 280 44.08 20.66 -63.84
CA ASP A 280 45.49 21.15 -63.81
C ASP A 280 46.01 22.22 -62.80
N LYS A 281 47.10 21.81 -62.11
CA LYS A 281 48.38 22.53 -61.77
C LYS A 281 48.53 23.58 -60.63
N ALA A 282 49.13 23.07 -59.52
CA ALA A 282 50.56 23.22 -59.16
C ALA A 282 51.10 24.38 -58.27
N THR A 283 52.27 24.05 -57.67
CA THR A 283 53.40 24.89 -57.16
C THR A 283 53.32 25.66 -55.82
N GLU A 284 54.23 25.24 -54.92
CA GLU A 284 55.15 26.03 -54.07
C GLU A 284 54.71 26.88 -52.84
N ALA A 285 55.30 26.51 -51.69
CA ALA A 285 56.09 27.38 -50.76
C ALA A 285 55.35 28.41 -49.85
N ARG A 286 55.87 28.87 -48.69
CA ARG A 286 57.08 28.58 -47.87
C ARG A 286 56.96 29.21 -46.46
N TYR A 287 57.77 28.75 -45.48
CA TYR A 287 57.95 29.30 -44.11
C TYR A 287 56.68 29.28 -43.22
N GLY A 288 56.69 29.37 -41.89
CA GLY A 288 57.73 29.44 -40.82
C GLY A 288 56.95 29.54 -39.48
N ASP A 289 57.46 29.24 -38.28
CA ASP A 289 58.83 29.06 -37.77
C ASP A 289 58.87 27.99 -36.64
N GLY A 290 60.05 27.70 -36.07
CA GLY A 290 60.23 26.79 -34.91
C GLY A 290 60.11 27.48 -33.53
N PRO A 291 60.79 27.00 -32.45
CA PRO A 291 61.80 25.91 -32.45
C PRO A 291 61.88 24.98 -31.19
N HIS A 292 62.60 23.85 -31.35
CA HIS A 292 63.41 23.11 -30.33
C HIS A 292 62.71 22.52 -29.06
N THR A 293 63.03 21.34 -28.50
CA THR A 293 64.09 20.30 -28.70
C THR A 293 63.64 18.99 -27.95
N LYS A 294 64.34 17.83 -27.83
CA LYS A 294 65.72 17.34 -28.10
C LYS A 294 65.71 15.78 -28.26
N GLU A 295 66.67 15.23 -29.01
CA GLU A 295 67.64 14.11 -28.74
C GLU A 295 67.28 12.93 -27.78
N GLU A 296 67.83 11.70 -27.91
CA GLU A 296 68.89 11.08 -28.76
C GLU A 296 68.74 9.52 -28.69
N ASP A 297 69.01 8.67 -29.70
CA ASP A 297 69.11 8.86 -31.16
C ASP A 297 68.34 7.75 -31.94
N ASP A 298 68.82 6.72 -32.67
CA ASP A 298 70.15 6.18 -33.06
C ASP A 298 70.00 5.35 -34.38
N ALA A 299 71.10 4.93 -35.04
CA ALA A 299 71.16 4.36 -36.39
C ALA A 299 70.86 2.83 -36.50
N GLY A 300 70.62 2.22 -37.68
CA GLY A 300 70.56 2.73 -39.06
C GLY A 300 71.66 2.14 -39.97
N ASP A 301 71.30 1.46 -41.06
CA ASP A 301 72.19 1.10 -42.19
C ASP A 301 71.38 0.61 -43.43
N GLU A 302 71.92 0.78 -44.64
CA GLU A 302 71.32 0.38 -45.94
C GLU A 302 72.15 -0.73 -46.63
N GLU A 303 71.51 -1.60 -47.43
CA GLU A 303 71.98 -1.91 -48.81
C GLU A 303 70.98 -2.77 -49.60
N ASP A 304 70.88 -2.52 -50.92
CA ASP A 304 70.08 -3.30 -51.87
C ASP A 304 70.83 -4.57 -52.36
N LEU A 305 70.13 -5.70 -52.51
CA LEU A 305 69.81 -6.27 -53.84
C LEU A 305 69.17 -7.67 -53.83
N ALA A 306 68.11 -7.79 -54.64
CA ALA A 306 67.71 -8.93 -55.48
C ALA A 306 67.53 -10.36 -54.87
N TRP A 307 66.26 -10.80 -54.85
CA TRP A 307 65.87 -12.08 -55.48
C TRP A 307 64.51 -11.96 -56.19
N GLN A 308 64.47 -12.21 -57.50
CA GLN A 308 63.21 -12.27 -58.28
C GLN A 308 62.68 -13.71 -58.36
N THR A 309 61.47 -13.97 -57.88
CA THR A 309 60.75 -15.24 -58.11
C THR A 309 59.49 -15.06 -58.94
N LYS A 310 59.46 -15.68 -60.13
CA LYS A 310 58.31 -15.65 -61.05
C LYS A 310 57.14 -16.48 -60.53
N VAL A 311 56.01 -15.84 -60.23
CA VAL A 311 54.74 -16.52 -59.93
C VAL A 311 54.01 -16.85 -61.26
N LYS A 312 53.52 -18.08 -61.41
CA LYS A 312 52.74 -18.51 -62.59
C LYS A 312 51.28 -18.02 -62.49
N PRO A 313 50.62 -17.68 -63.61
CA PRO A 313 49.18 -17.42 -63.61
C PRO A 313 48.40 -18.71 -63.28
N VAL A 314 47.32 -18.57 -62.50
CA VAL A 314 46.44 -19.67 -62.07
C VAL A 314 45.67 -20.25 -63.27
N ASP A 315 45.52 -21.58 -63.29
CA ASP A 315 44.80 -22.32 -64.33
C ASP A 315 43.34 -21.83 -64.50
N ARG A 316 42.91 -21.71 -65.76
CA ARG A 316 41.52 -21.42 -66.16
C ARG A 316 40.52 -22.41 -65.55
N LYS A 317 40.90 -23.68 -65.33
CA LYS A 317 40.02 -24.68 -64.70
C LYS A 317 39.78 -24.36 -63.23
N ALA A 318 40.84 -24.07 -62.47
CA ALA A 318 40.74 -23.61 -61.07
C ALA A 318 39.94 -22.30 -60.95
N ARG A 319 40.17 -21.34 -61.87
CA ARG A 319 39.43 -20.07 -61.87
C ARG A 319 37.93 -20.26 -62.14
N ARG A 320 37.53 -21.21 -62.99
CA ARG A 320 36.12 -21.60 -63.17
C ARG A 320 35.53 -22.28 -61.94
N ILE A 321 36.26 -23.16 -61.26
CA ILE A 321 35.81 -23.79 -60.00
C ILE A 321 35.58 -22.72 -58.93
N LEU A 322 36.49 -21.73 -58.81
CA LEU A 322 36.31 -20.61 -57.89
C LEU A 322 35.03 -19.80 -58.18
N TYR A 323 34.75 -19.46 -59.44
CA TYR A 323 33.51 -18.75 -59.79
C TYR A 323 32.25 -19.60 -59.55
N VAL A 324 32.31 -20.92 -59.73
CA VAL A 324 31.20 -21.83 -59.38
C VAL A 324 30.99 -21.89 -57.87
N LEU A 325 32.06 -21.95 -57.07
CA LEU A 325 31.96 -21.93 -55.61
C LEU A 325 31.43 -20.59 -55.08
N VAL A 326 31.85 -19.46 -55.67
CA VAL A 326 31.30 -18.14 -55.35
C VAL A 326 29.84 -18.02 -55.77
N ALA A 327 29.43 -18.58 -56.91
CA ALA A 327 28.03 -18.60 -57.35
C ALA A 327 27.16 -19.49 -56.44
N ILE A 328 27.64 -20.67 -56.04
CA ILE A 328 26.96 -21.53 -55.06
C ILE A 328 26.88 -20.84 -53.69
N GLY A 329 27.95 -20.18 -53.25
CA GLY A 329 27.96 -19.38 -52.03
C GLY A 329 26.95 -18.24 -52.07
N ALA A 330 26.87 -17.49 -53.18
CA ALA A 330 25.92 -16.41 -53.37
C ALA A 330 24.46 -16.90 -53.47
N VAL A 331 24.20 -18.02 -54.15
CA VAL A 331 22.87 -18.65 -54.20
C VAL A 331 22.47 -19.20 -52.83
N GLY A 332 23.41 -19.78 -52.08
CA GLY A 332 23.20 -20.19 -50.69
C GLY A 332 22.89 -19.01 -49.77
N TRP A 333 23.61 -17.89 -49.93
CA TRP A 333 23.36 -16.64 -49.20
C TRP A 333 22.00 -16.02 -49.56
N LEU A 334 21.64 -16.01 -50.84
CA LEU A 334 20.33 -15.52 -51.29
C LEU A 334 19.19 -16.44 -50.83
N ALA A 335 19.38 -17.76 -50.80
CA ALA A 335 18.41 -18.70 -50.24
C ALA A 335 18.28 -18.55 -48.72
N ALA A 336 19.39 -18.38 -47.99
CA ALA A 336 19.37 -18.09 -46.56
C ALA A 336 18.69 -16.73 -46.28
N LEU A 337 18.94 -15.71 -47.10
CA LEU A 337 18.27 -14.42 -47.03
C LEU A 337 16.77 -14.53 -47.34
N PHE A 338 16.36 -15.33 -48.33
CA PHE A 338 14.95 -15.57 -48.62
C PHE A 338 14.24 -16.39 -47.54
N LEU A 339 14.94 -17.30 -46.86
CA LEU A 339 14.44 -17.98 -45.66
C LEU A 339 14.34 -17.04 -44.46
N PHE A 340 15.31 -16.15 -44.28
CA PHE A 340 15.32 -15.13 -43.21
C PHE A 340 14.23 -14.05 -43.40
N LEU A 341 13.94 -13.67 -44.64
CA LEU A 341 12.87 -12.72 -44.99
C LEU A 341 11.50 -13.41 -45.15
N GLY A 342 11.47 -14.70 -45.50
CA GLY A 342 10.26 -15.51 -45.66
C GLY A 342 9.77 -16.15 -44.36
N GLN A 343 10.63 -16.27 -43.35
CA GLN A 343 10.19 -16.45 -41.97
C GLN A 343 9.47 -15.19 -41.53
N ASN A 344 8.15 -15.29 -41.45
CA ASN A 344 7.26 -14.27 -40.91
C ASN A 344 7.85 -13.79 -39.57
N ARG A 345 8.19 -12.49 -39.44
CA ARG A 345 8.92 -11.97 -38.28
C ARG A 345 8.15 -12.31 -37.01
N GLN A 346 8.66 -13.28 -36.25
CA GLN A 346 8.37 -13.31 -34.82
C GLN A 346 8.84 -11.98 -34.25
N LEU A 347 8.03 -11.41 -33.35
CA LEU A 347 8.37 -10.26 -32.52
C LEU A 347 9.82 -10.38 -32.03
N SER A 348 10.56 -9.26 -32.07
CA SER A 348 11.92 -9.22 -31.55
C SER A 348 11.93 -9.66 -30.08
N HIS A 349 13.06 -10.13 -29.56
CA HIS A 349 13.12 -10.62 -28.18
C HIS A 349 12.49 -9.62 -27.19
N ALA A 350 12.84 -8.34 -27.30
CA ALA A 350 12.32 -7.23 -26.50
C ALA A 350 10.80 -7.00 -26.57
N GLU A 351 10.11 -7.55 -27.58
CA GLU A 351 8.66 -7.40 -27.79
C GLU A 351 7.86 -8.66 -27.36
N ARG A 352 8.52 -9.69 -26.84
CA ARG A 352 7.86 -10.90 -26.32
C ARG A 352 7.39 -10.66 -24.88
N PRO A 353 6.10 -10.84 -24.55
CA PRO A 353 5.64 -10.84 -23.17
C PRO A 353 6.33 -11.95 -22.36
N HIS A 354 6.83 -11.62 -21.16
CA HIS A 354 7.20 -12.64 -20.19
C HIS A 354 5.97 -13.46 -19.77
N ASP A 355 6.03 -14.77 -19.97
CA ASP A 355 5.05 -15.73 -19.46
C ASP A 355 5.64 -16.41 -18.20
N PRO A 356 5.11 -16.18 -17.00
CA PRO A 356 5.62 -16.77 -15.76
C PRO A 356 5.43 -18.29 -15.67
N HIS A 357 4.70 -18.90 -16.61
CA HIS A 357 4.53 -20.34 -16.73
C HIS A 357 5.41 -20.97 -17.84
N ALA A 358 6.16 -20.16 -18.61
CA ALA A 358 7.00 -20.65 -19.68
C ALA A 358 8.29 -21.33 -19.18
N THR A 359 8.40 -22.64 -19.42
CA THR A 359 9.54 -23.47 -19.00
C THR A 359 10.75 -23.43 -19.95
N SER A 360 10.84 -22.44 -20.84
CA SER A 360 11.82 -22.39 -21.94
C SER A 360 12.64 -21.09 -21.96
N THR A 361 13.96 -21.22 -22.09
CA THR A 361 14.94 -20.14 -21.93
C THR A 361 15.02 -19.19 -23.13
N THR A 362 14.11 -18.22 -23.23
CA THR A 362 14.25 -17.02 -24.07
C THR A 362 13.80 -15.79 -23.29
N GLY A 363 14.62 -15.38 -22.32
CA GLY A 363 14.43 -14.18 -21.51
C GLY A 363 15.25 -13.00 -22.01
N ASN A 364 14.68 -11.81 -21.86
CA ASN A 364 15.33 -10.51 -22.11
C ASN A 364 14.76 -9.44 -21.15
N GLY A 365 14.36 -9.90 -19.96
CA GLY A 365 13.81 -9.04 -18.91
C GLY A 365 14.90 -8.52 -17.97
N LYS A 366 14.55 -7.52 -17.16
CA LYS A 366 15.32 -7.15 -15.97
C LYS A 366 15.01 -8.15 -14.85
N LYS A 367 15.90 -8.33 -13.88
CA LYS A 367 15.57 -9.06 -12.64
C LYS A 367 14.66 -8.21 -11.74
N VAL A 368 13.86 -8.84 -10.89
CA VAL A 368 13.19 -8.15 -9.77
C VAL A 368 14.29 -7.53 -8.91
N THR A 369 14.20 -6.24 -8.57
CA THR A 369 15.13 -5.59 -7.65
C THR A 369 14.49 -5.41 -6.28
N LEU A 370 15.31 -5.42 -5.21
CA LEU A 370 14.80 -5.18 -3.86
C LEU A 370 14.14 -3.78 -3.76
N GLN A 371 14.72 -2.78 -4.43
CA GLN A 371 14.14 -1.44 -4.49
C GLN A 371 12.73 -1.44 -5.10
N GLN A 372 12.44 -2.22 -6.16
CA GLN A 372 11.09 -2.30 -6.73
C GLN A 372 10.07 -2.89 -5.75
N VAL A 373 10.49 -3.86 -4.92
CA VAL A 373 9.66 -4.46 -3.86
C VAL A 373 9.40 -3.42 -2.77
N LEU A 374 10.45 -2.81 -2.21
CA LEU A 374 10.34 -1.87 -1.09
C LEU A 374 9.65 -0.55 -1.46
N THR A 375 9.79 -0.08 -2.71
CA THR A 375 9.08 1.12 -3.21
C THR A 375 7.70 0.80 -3.79
N GLY A 376 7.13 -0.37 -3.50
CA GLY A 376 5.76 -0.73 -3.85
C GLY A 376 5.45 -0.76 -5.35
N GLN A 377 6.46 -0.84 -6.24
CA GLN A 377 6.26 -0.79 -7.69
C GLN A 377 5.48 -2.00 -8.24
N TRP A 378 5.44 -3.07 -7.45
CA TRP A 378 4.69 -4.29 -7.70
C TRP A 378 3.28 -4.31 -7.10
N TYR A 379 2.93 -3.34 -6.26
CA TYR A 379 1.61 -3.31 -5.65
C TYR A 379 0.55 -2.98 -6.71
N PRO A 380 -0.54 -3.76 -6.81
CA PRO A 380 -1.64 -3.45 -7.70
C PRO A 380 -2.36 -2.18 -7.23
N GLN A 381 -2.64 -1.28 -8.16
CA GLN A 381 -3.63 -0.24 -7.95
C GLN A 381 -4.99 -0.91 -7.69
N GLN A 382 -5.66 -0.48 -6.63
CA GLN A 382 -7.01 -0.88 -6.25
C GLN A 382 -7.75 0.38 -5.78
N HIS A 383 -9.03 0.46 -6.12
CA HIS A 383 -9.93 1.56 -5.79
C HIS A 383 -10.91 1.06 -4.73
N SER A 384 -11.00 1.77 -3.61
CA SER A 384 -12.02 1.49 -2.60
C SER A 384 -13.36 2.08 -3.03
N ILE A 385 -14.43 1.29 -2.94
CA ILE A 385 -15.79 1.71 -3.26
C ILE A 385 -16.62 1.65 -1.98
N ARG A 386 -17.04 2.81 -1.49
CA ARG A 386 -17.93 2.95 -0.33
C ARG A 386 -19.38 3.01 -0.82
N TRP A 387 -20.03 1.85 -0.82
CA TRP A 387 -21.47 1.74 -1.07
C TRP A 387 -22.26 2.50 0.01
N VAL A 388 -23.37 3.11 -0.39
CA VAL A 388 -24.34 3.75 0.53
C VAL A 388 -25.77 3.40 0.11
N SER A 389 -26.69 3.38 1.06
CA SER A 389 -28.11 3.15 0.80
C SER A 389 -28.76 4.39 0.17
N GLY A 390 -29.73 4.20 -0.72
CA GLY A 390 -30.56 5.30 -1.22
C GLY A 390 -31.61 5.77 -0.21
N PRO A 391 -31.93 7.08 -0.16
CA PRO A 391 -32.90 7.63 0.77
C PRO A 391 -34.34 7.11 0.55
N ASN A 392 -34.66 6.65 -0.66
CA ASN A 392 -35.94 6.02 -1.02
C ASN A 392 -35.81 4.49 -1.17
N GLY A 393 -34.70 3.89 -0.74
CA GLY A 393 -34.39 2.47 -0.96
C GLY A 393 -33.81 2.17 -2.35
N GLU A 394 -33.19 3.15 -3.00
CA GLU A 394 -32.38 2.92 -4.19
C GLU A 394 -31.13 2.10 -3.85
N ASP A 395 -30.74 1.18 -4.74
CA ASP A 395 -29.52 0.39 -4.60
C ASP A 395 -28.56 0.62 -5.77
N GLY A 396 -27.26 0.48 -5.49
CA GLY A 396 -26.17 0.79 -6.40
C GLY A 396 -25.55 2.17 -6.20
N LEU A 397 -25.84 2.88 -5.11
CA LEU A 397 -25.29 4.21 -4.84
C LEU A 397 -23.91 4.16 -4.18
N LEU A 398 -23.05 5.13 -4.55
CA LEU A 398 -21.63 5.19 -4.23
C LEU A 398 -21.26 6.54 -3.63
N LEU A 399 -20.59 6.55 -2.48
CA LEU A 399 -20.05 7.78 -1.88
C LEU A 399 -18.62 8.04 -2.37
N GLU A 400 -18.47 8.97 -3.33
CA GLU A 400 -17.18 9.44 -3.81
C GLU A 400 -16.74 10.72 -3.08
N ARG A 401 -15.43 10.86 -2.87
CA ARG A 401 -14.80 11.98 -2.15
C ARG A 401 -13.57 12.49 -2.88
N GLY A 402 -13.36 13.81 -2.87
CA GLY A 402 -12.10 14.45 -3.26
C GLY A 402 -12.08 15.12 -4.64
N GLY A 403 -13.24 15.44 -5.22
CA GLY A 403 -13.40 16.51 -6.24
C GLY A 403 -12.66 16.39 -7.59
N SER A 404 -12.17 15.21 -7.97
CA SER A 404 -11.46 15.02 -9.25
C SER A 404 -12.39 15.12 -10.47
N GLY A 405 -11.87 15.63 -11.58
CA GLY A 405 -12.63 15.80 -12.84
C GLY A 405 -13.66 16.93 -12.80
N GLY A 406 -13.44 17.95 -11.96
CA GLY A 406 -14.40 19.04 -11.73
C GLY A 406 -15.73 18.54 -11.17
N ARG A 407 -15.69 17.50 -10.32
CA ARG A 407 -16.80 17.06 -9.46
C ARG A 407 -16.72 17.80 -8.12
N ASN A 408 -17.83 17.87 -7.42
CA ASN A 408 -17.89 18.43 -6.07
C ASN A 408 -17.15 17.54 -5.05
N TYR A 409 -16.86 18.07 -3.87
CA TYR A 409 -15.99 17.41 -2.89
C TYR A 409 -16.54 16.07 -2.36
N LEU A 410 -17.82 16.01 -2.02
CA LEU A 410 -18.49 14.80 -1.53
C LEU A 410 -19.79 14.59 -2.32
N VAL A 411 -19.90 13.45 -3.00
CA VAL A 411 -20.94 13.17 -3.99
C VAL A 411 -21.44 11.73 -3.84
N VAL A 412 -22.75 11.53 -3.99
CA VAL A 412 -23.37 10.22 -4.14
C VAL A 412 -23.69 9.98 -5.61
N GLU A 413 -23.06 8.98 -6.22
CA GLU A 413 -23.20 8.63 -7.64
C GLU A 413 -23.95 7.29 -7.80
N ASP A 414 -24.80 7.13 -8.82
CA ASP A 414 -25.39 5.84 -9.18
C ASP A 414 -24.45 5.05 -10.11
N VAL A 415 -24.10 3.84 -9.70
CA VAL A 415 -23.16 2.96 -10.41
C VAL A 415 -23.63 2.55 -11.82
N ARG A 416 -24.92 2.66 -12.14
CA ARG A 416 -25.48 2.42 -13.49
C ARG A 416 -24.88 3.32 -14.56
N TYR A 417 -24.43 4.52 -14.18
CA TYR A 417 -23.84 5.51 -15.09
C TYR A 417 -22.30 5.48 -15.04
N ARG A 418 -21.70 4.61 -14.22
CA ARG A 418 -20.25 4.58 -14.05
C ARG A 418 -19.59 4.03 -15.31
N GLY A 419 -18.79 4.86 -15.97
CA GLY A 419 -18.20 4.56 -17.27
C GLY A 419 -18.84 5.30 -18.46
N GLU A 420 -19.99 5.94 -18.27
CA GLU A 420 -20.52 6.95 -19.19
C GLU A 420 -19.70 8.26 -19.11
N ASP A 421 -19.95 9.21 -20.01
CA ASP A 421 -19.31 10.53 -19.96
C ASP A 421 -19.52 11.26 -18.62
N VAL A 422 -18.52 12.02 -18.18
CA VAL A 422 -18.49 12.69 -16.86
C VAL A 422 -19.66 13.69 -16.68
N SER A 423 -20.23 14.23 -17.76
CA SER A 423 -21.47 15.02 -17.70
C SER A 423 -22.69 14.17 -17.31
N VAL A 424 -22.83 12.98 -17.89
CA VAL A 424 -23.94 12.04 -17.60
C VAL A 424 -23.83 11.55 -16.15
N GLN A 425 -22.61 11.25 -15.68
CA GLN A 425 -22.37 10.90 -14.29
C GLN A 425 -22.80 12.04 -13.34
N LYS A 426 -22.44 13.29 -13.64
CA LYS A 426 -22.84 14.47 -12.85
C LYS A 426 -24.34 14.76 -12.87
N GLU A 427 -25.02 14.51 -13.99
CA GLU A 427 -26.49 14.65 -14.11
C GLU A 427 -27.26 13.63 -13.25
N ASN A 428 -26.65 12.48 -12.96
CA ASN A 428 -27.26 11.38 -12.19
C ASN A 428 -26.60 11.21 -10.80
N ALA A 429 -26.03 12.28 -10.24
CA ALA A 429 -25.34 12.28 -8.96
C ALA A 429 -25.83 13.38 -8.00
N LYS A 430 -25.98 13.05 -6.71
CA LYS A 430 -26.35 14.00 -5.65
C LYS A 430 -25.09 14.55 -4.99
N THR A 431 -24.84 15.85 -5.15
CA THR A 431 -23.81 16.54 -4.34
C THR A 431 -24.27 16.60 -2.88
N LEU A 432 -23.36 16.26 -1.97
CA LEU A 432 -23.52 16.45 -0.52
C LEU A 432 -22.72 17.66 -0.03
N MET A 433 -21.49 17.79 -0.50
CA MET A 433 -20.61 18.93 -0.20
C MET A 433 -19.94 19.43 -1.48
N GLU A 434 -20.05 20.72 -1.77
CA GLU A 434 -19.31 21.36 -2.85
C GLU A 434 -17.80 21.35 -2.59
N ARG A 435 -17.40 21.68 -1.36
CA ARG A 435 -16.00 21.93 -0.95
C ARG A 435 -15.60 21.04 0.23
N GLY A 436 -14.29 20.77 0.34
CA GLY A 436 -13.72 19.98 1.44
C GLY A 436 -13.49 20.72 2.75
N ALA A 437 -14.04 21.93 2.84
CA ALA A 437 -13.91 22.80 4.00
C ALA A 437 -15.04 23.83 4.03
N PHE A 438 -15.45 24.25 5.22
CA PHE A 438 -16.54 25.21 5.46
C PHE A 438 -16.25 26.07 6.70
N GLN A 439 -17.03 27.13 6.88
CA GLN A 439 -16.85 28.08 7.99
C GLN A 439 -17.90 27.83 9.08
N VAL A 440 -17.46 27.77 10.35
CA VAL A 440 -18.34 27.68 11.53
C VAL A 440 -17.87 28.66 12.59
N ALA A 441 -18.72 29.61 12.99
CA ALA A 441 -18.41 30.64 14.00
C ALA A 441 -17.12 31.49 13.76
N GLY A 442 -16.54 31.45 12.56
CA GLY A 442 -15.26 32.10 12.20
C GLY A 442 -14.06 31.14 12.13
N GLU A 443 -14.26 29.87 12.49
CA GLU A 443 -13.28 28.80 12.34
C GLU A 443 -13.40 28.13 10.95
N MET A 444 -12.26 27.88 10.30
CA MET A 444 -12.21 27.19 9.01
C MET A 444 -12.11 25.68 9.23
N VAL A 445 -13.24 24.99 9.16
CA VAL A 445 -13.32 23.54 9.38
C VAL A 445 -12.86 22.78 8.13
N MET A 446 -11.80 21.98 8.28
CA MET A 446 -11.27 21.09 7.24
C MET A 446 -11.81 19.66 7.44
N VAL A 447 -12.41 19.05 6.41
CA VAL A 447 -13.03 17.72 6.53
C VAL A 447 -11.97 16.61 6.56
N HIS A 448 -11.82 15.92 7.70
CA HIS A 448 -11.01 14.70 7.82
C HIS A 448 -11.81 13.44 7.45
N GLU A 449 -13.02 13.27 7.98
CA GLU A 449 -13.98 12.24 7.51
C GLU A 449 -15.42 12.77 7.52
N ALA A 450 -16.31 12.08 6.82
CA ALA A 450 -17.68 12.50 6.56
C ALA A 450 -18.63 11.29 6.39
N TRP A 451 -19.75 11.31 7.11
CA TRP A 451 -20.82 10.31 7.05
C TRP A 451 -22.15 11.01 6.76
N PRO A 452 -22.79 10.80 5.60
CA PRO A 452 -24.13 11.34 5.37
C PRO A 452 -25.17 10.67 6.29
N ASN A 453 -26.23 11.40 6.65
CA ASN A 453 -27.42 10.80 7.26
C ASN A 453 -28.25 10.04 6.20
N ARG A 454 -29.20 9.22 6.64
CA ARG A 454 -30.05 8.36 5.80
C ARG A 454 -30.69 9.07 4.59
N ASP A 455 -31.20 10.28 4.79
CA ASP A 455 -31.90 11.03 3.73
C ASP A 455 -30.95 11.78 2.78
N HIS A 456 -29.63 11.70 3.04
CA HIS A 456 -28.60 12.49 2.38
C HIS A 456 -28.91 14.02 2.48
N THR A 457 -29.45 14.48 3.62
CA THR A 457 -29.82 15.88 3.92
C THR A 457 -28.84 16.56 4.87
N LYS A 458 -28.16 15.77 5.71
CA LYS A 458 -27.09 16.19 6.61
C LYS A 458 -25.85 15.33 6.42
N VAL A 459 -24.70 15.84 6.81
CA VAL A 459 -23.43 15.10 6.87
C VAL A 459 -22.79 15.32 8.25
N LEU A 460 -22.51 14.25 8.97
CA LEU A 460 -21.69 14.27 10.19
C LEU A 460 -20.24 14.32 9.73
N ILE A 461 -19.45 15.23 10.29
CA ILE A 461 -18.09 15.51 9.84
C ILE A 461 -17.15 15.49 11.04
N GLN A 462 -16.00 14.84 10.86
CA GLN A 462 -14.87 14.93 11.78
C GLN A 462 -13.82 15.89 11.20
N SER A 463 -13.27 16.77 12.03
CA SER A 463 -12.04 17.54 11.78
C SER A 463 -11.03 17.33 12.91
N ASP A 464 -9.84 17.92 12.76
CA ASP A 464 -8.81 17.97 13.80
C ASP A 464 -8.41 16.56 14.31
N TYR A 465 -8.41 15.58 13.41
CA TYR A 465 -8.17 14.16 13.68
C TYR A 465 -6.83 13.91 14.38
N GLN A 466 -6.86 13.01 15.36
CA GLN A 466 -5.69 12.46 16.04
C GLN A 466 -5.94 10.97 16.31
N SER A 467 -5.08 10.09 15.77
CA SER A 467 -5.09 8.65 16.06
C SER A 467 -4.78 8.38 17.55
N ASN A 468 -5.30 7.28 18.08
CA ASN A 468 -5.04 6.82 19.44
C ASN A 468 -4.41 5.41 19.45
N TRP A 469 -5.14 4.41 18.96
CA TRP A 469 -4.64 3.05 18.69
C TRP A 469 -4.85 2.72 17.19
N ARG A 470 -4.96 1.45 16.78
CA ARG A 470 -5.07 1.04 15.35
C ARG A 470 -6.34 1.55 14.65
N HIS A 471 -7.46 1.62 15.36
CA HIS A 471 -8.79 1.98 14.83
C HIS A 471 -9.39 3.23 15.49
N SER A 472 -9.13 3.46 16.78
CA SER A 472 -9.67 4.61 17.52
C SER A 472 -8.93 5.92 17.23
N SER A 473 -9.69 7.01 17.30
CA SER A 473 -9.20 8.37 17.10
C SER A 473 -9.96 9.37 17.98
N THR A 474 -9.54 10.62 17.95
CA THR A 474 -10.33 11.75 18.45
C THR A 474 -10.38 12.86 17.41
N GLY A 475 -11.40 13.71 17.47
CA GLY A 475 -11.51 14.90 16.62
C GLY A 475 -12.57 15.87 17.11
N LYS A 476 -12.69 17.05 16.47
CA LYS A 476 -13.90 17.87 16.59
C LYS A 476 -14.96 17.31 15.64
N TYR A 477 -16.23 17.40 16.02
CA TYR A 477 -17.34 16.94 15.18
C TYR A 477 -18.35 18.04 14.90
N TRP A 478 -18.94 17.96 13.70
CA TRP A 478 -19.78 19.00 13.11
C TRP A 478 -20.96 18.36 12.37
N ILE A 479 -22.10 19.04 12.34
CA ILE A 479 -23.25 18.68 11.51
C ILE A 479 -23.30 19.66 10.35
N PHE A 480 -23.21 19.16 9.13
CA PHE A 480 -23.26 19.95 7.89
C PHE A 480 -24.60 19.77 7.19
N ASP A 481 -25.14 20.85 6.66
CA ASP A 481 -26.43 20.95 6.00
C ASP A 481 -26.26 20.97 4.48
N VAL A 482 -26.78 19.93 3.80
CA VAL A 482 -26.56 19.72 2.37
C VAL A 482 -27.26 20.78 1.51
N GLU A 483 -28.41 21.31 1.94
CA GLU A 483 -29.13 22.35 1.19
C GLU A 483 -28.47 23.72 1.38
N LYS A 484 -28.04 24.06 2.61
CA LYS A 484 -27.43 25.35 2.93
C LYS A 484 -25.94 25.45 2.61
N GLN A 485 -25.26 24.31 2.41
CA GLN A 485 -23.79 24.18 2.33
C GLN A 485 -23.07 24.86 3.52
N GLN A 486 -23.62 24.71 4.72
CA GLN A 486 -23.15 25.31 5.97
C GLN A 486 -23.11 24.27 7.08
N GLY A 487 -22.26 24.46 8.09
CA GLY A 487 -22.16 23.56 9.24
C GLY A 487 -22.26 24.25 10.58
N GLU A 488 -22.49 23.44 11.60
CA GLU A 488 -22.62 23.81 13.01
C GLU A 488 -21.84 22.79 13.88
N PRO A 489 -21.42 23.15 15.11
CA PRO A 489 -20.77 22.20 16.02
C PRO A 489 -21.73 21.07 16.40
N LEU A 490 -21.22 19.84 16.58
CA LEU A 490 -22.04 18.74 17.10
C LEU A 490 -22.59 19.08 18.50
N ASP A 491 -21.75 19.68 19.35
CA ASP A 491 -22.13 20.24 20.65
C ASP A 491 -21.96 21.77 20.65
N PRO A 492 -23.05 22.55 20.52
CA PRO A 492 -23.00 24.01 20.55
C PRO A 492 -22.56 24.61 21.90
N ALA A 493 -22.60 23.85 23.00
CA ALA A 493 -22.19 24.30 24.33
C ALA A 493 -20.70 23.98 24.63
N ASN A 494 -20.09 23.05 23.89
CA ASN A 494 -18.68 22.68 24.03
C ASN A 494 -18.02 22.47 22.65
N THR A 495 -17.83 23.57 21.92
CA THR A 495 -17.31 23.59 20.55
C THR A 495 -15.83 23.22 20.43
N THR A 496 -15.08 23.21 21.53
CA THR A 496 -13.66 22.83 21.59
C THR A 496 -13.43 21.41 22.08
N GLY A 497 -14.47 20.72 22.58
CA GLY A 497 -14.37 19.36 23.12
C GLY A 497 -14.07 18.34 22.03
N ARG A 498 -13.02 17.53 22.24
CA ARG A 498 -12.68 16.41 21.37
C ARG A 498 -13.60 15.23 21.64
N VAL A 499 -14.12 14.63 20.60
CA VAL A 499 -15.04 13.48 20.61
C VAL A 499 -14.28 12.25 20.11
N GLN A 500 -14.53 11.10 20.75
CA GLN A 500 -13.83 9.83 20.55
C GLN A 500 -14.58 8.91 19.56
N LEU A 501 -15.91 9.02 19.53
CA LEU A 501 -16.80 8.31 18.61
C LEU A 501 -18.06 9.16 18.41
N ALA A 502 -18.62 9.18 17.20
CA ALA A 502 -19.95 9.73 16.95
C ALA A 502 -20.67 8.95 15.84
N SER A 503 -21.98 8.70 15.99
CA SER A 503 -22.79 7.96 15.03
C SER A 503 -24.20 8.54 14.87
N TRP A 504 -24.71 8.53 13.64
CA TRP A 504 -26.10 8.84 13.32
C TRP A 504 -27.07 7.79 13.88
N SER A 505 -28.25 8.22 14.31
CA SER A 505 -29.42 7.34 14.41
C SER A 505 -29.78 6.76 13.02
N PRO A 506 -30.33 5.54 12.93
CA PRO A 506 -30.81 4.97 11.65
C PRO A 506 -31.98 5.71 11.01
N THR A 507 -32.57 6.66 11.74
CA THR A 507 -33.55 7.66 11.28
C THR A 507 -32.90 8.95 10.77
N GLY A 508 -31.62 9.20 11.06
CA GLY A 508 -30.87 10.37 10.58
C GLY A 508 -31.21 11.70 11.26
N ASP A 509 -31.87 11.63 12.42
CA ASP A 509 -32.49 12.70 13.20
C ASP A 509 -31.83 12.94 14.57
N ALA A 510 -30.86 12.11 14.96
CA ALA A 510 -30.08 12.27 16.19
C ALA A 510 -28.63 11.77 15.99
N VAL A 511 -27.73 12.23 16.85
CA VAL A 511 -26.34 11.75 16.93
C VAL A 511 -26.04 11.33 18.37
N VAL A 512 -25.49 10.14 18.55
CA VAL A 512 -24.88 9.69 19.82
C VAL A 512 -23.38 9.78 19.68
N PHE A 513 -22.70 10.24 20.73
CA PHE A 513 -21.25 10.41 20.73
C PHE A 513 -20.61 10.21 22.11
N THR A 514 -19.36 9.77 22.12
CA THR A 514 -18.54 9.62 23.33
C THR A 514 -17.50 10.75 23.41
N ARG A 515 -17.43 11.42 24.56
CA ARG A 515 -16.43 12.45 24.88
C ARG A 515 -16.06 12.32 26.37
N ASP A 516 -14.80 12.55 26.70
CA ASP A 516 -14.28 12.45 28.07
C ASP A 516 -14.71 11.13 28.73
N ASN A 517 -14.66 10.03 27.95
CA ASN A 517 -15.09 8.68 28.32
C ASN A 517 -16.58 8.50 28.70
N ASN A 518 -17.42 9.53 28.50
CA ASN A 518 -18.86 9.54 28.77
C ASN A 518 -19.67 9.66 27.48
N MET A 519 -20.89 9.12 27.46
CA MET A 519 -21.79 9.17 26.30
C MET A 519 -22.79 10.31 26.38
N PHE A 520 -23.12 10.86 25.20
CA PHE A 520 -24.03 11.98 24.99
C PHE A 520 -24.94 11.71 23.77
N ILE A 521 -26.07 12.41 23.69
CA ILE A 521 -26.98 12.42 22.54
C ILE A 521 -27.43 13.86 22.21
N ARG A 522 -27.54 14.18 20.92
CA ARG A 522 -28.23 15.38 20.42
C ARG A 522 -29.27 14.99 19.38
N HIS A 523 -30.49 15.50 19.54
CA HIS A 523 -31.54 15.42 18.52
C HIS A 523 -31.46 16.65 17.60
N LEU A 524 -31.66 16.47 16.29
CA LEU A 524 -31.50 17.54 15.29
C LEU A 524 -32.60 18.60 15.30
N ASP A 525 -33.63 18.45 16.13
CA ASP A 525 -34.63 19.49 16.40
C ASP A 525 -34.22 20.43 17.56
N SER A 526 -33.03 20.21 18.15
CA SER A 526 -32.56 20.89 19.36
C SER A 526 -31.05 21.18 19.36
N ASP A 527 -30.67 22.30 19.98
CA ASP A 527 -29.27 22.62 20.31
C ASP A 527 -28.83 22.05 21.67
N VAL A 528 -29.74 21.38 22.38
CA VAL A 528 -29.46 20.74 23.67
C VAL A 528 -28.82 19.38 23.45
N VAL A 529 -27.64 19.20 24.05
CA VAL A 529 -26.96 17.91 24.19
C VAL A 529 -27.34 17.32 25.55
N ASN A 530 -27.93 16.12 25.54
CA ASN A 530 -28.22 15.36 26.76
C ASN A 530 -27.07 14.40 27.07
N GLN A 531 -26.73 14.25 28.35
CA GLN A 531 -25.66 13.35 28.81
C GLN A 531 -26.26 12.02 29.30
N ILE A 532 -25.75 10.90 28.76
CA ILE A 532 -26.23 9.54 29.02
C ILE A 532 -25.49 8.90 30.21
N THR A 533 -24.17 9.05 30.29
CA THR A 533 -23.33 8.52 31.38
C THR A 533 -22.51 9.64 32.02
N THR A 534 -22.16 9.50 33.31
CA THR A 534 -21.65 10.62 34.13
C THR A 534 -20.42 10.30 35.00
N ASP A 535 -20.01 9.04 35.05
CA ASP A 535 -18.90 8.52 35.87
C ASP A 535 -17.72 7.99 35.04
N GLY A 536 -17.75 8.14 33.71
CA GLY A 536 -16.61 7.84 32.84
C GLY A 536 -15.38 8.67 33.20
N GLY A 537 -14.21 8.03 33.16
CA GLY A 537 -12.94 8.57 33.62
C GLY A 537 -11.77 7.70 33.15
N LYS A 538 -10.64 7.72 33.85
CA LYS A 538 -9.40 7.06 33.36
C LYS A 538 -9.56 5.56 33.09
N ASP A 539 -10.09 4.80 34.04
CA ASP A 539 -10.12 3.34 34.02
C ASP A 539 -11.54 2.76 33.72
N LEU A 540 -12.53 3.64 33.47
CA LEU A 540 -13.94 3.31 33.22
C LEU A 540 -14.48 4.18 32.08
N PHE A 541 -15.05 3.59 31.04
CA PHE A 541 -15.54 4.34 29.88
C PHE A 541 -16.69 3.64 29.14
N TYR A 542 -17.35 4.42 28.27
CA TYR A 542 -18.63 4.06 27.67
C TYR A 542 -18.68 4.25 26.15
N GLY A 543 -19.20 3.26 25.44
CA GLY A 543 -19.48 3.31 24.00
C GLY A 543 -18.27 3.12 23.07
N ILE A 544 -17.09 2.88 23.65
CA ILE A 544 -15.79 2.64 22.99
C ILE A 544 -15.07 1.46 23.70
N PRO A 545 -14.08 0.81 23.06
CA PRO A 545 -13.29 -0.28 23.66
C PRO A 545 -12.03 0.19 24.43
N ASP A 546 -11.40 -0.72 25.20
CA ASP A 546 -9.97 -0.59 25.57
C ASP A 546 -9.07 -1.10 24.43
N TRP A 547 -7.76 -1.04 24.64
CA TRP A 547 -6.78 -1.59 23.71
C TRP A 547 -7.06 -3.06 23.34
N VAL A 548 -7.38 -3.94 24.31
CA VAL A 548 -7.56 -5.37 23.99
C VAL A 548 -8.88 -5.67 23.26
N TYR A 549 -9.97 -4.96 23.58
CA TYR A 549 -11.21 -5.09 22.82
C TYR A 549 -11.09 -4.46 21.43
N GLU A 550 -10.36 -3.36 21.26
CA GLU A 550 -10.13 -2.75 19.95
C GLU A 550 -9.32 -3.68 19.03
N GLU A 551 -8.20 -4.19 19.53
CA GLU A 551 -7.20 -4.89 18.70
C GLU A 551 -7.53 -6.39 18.47
N GLU A 552 -8.15 -7.07 19.43
CA GLU A 552 -8.31 -8.55 19.42
C GLU A 552 -9.77 -9.06 19.60
N VAL A 553 -10.76 -8.19 19.87
CA VAL A 553 -12.16 -8.60 20.09
C VAL A 553 -13.18 -7.94 19.15
N LEU A 554 -12.96 -6.70 18.69
CA LEU A 554 -13.88 -5.96 17.81
C LEU A 554 -13.29 -5.54 16.46
N ALA A 555 -11.97 -5.30 16.38
CA ALA A 555 -11.30 -4.74 15.21
C ALA A 555 -11.92 -3.41 14.71
N ASP A 556 -12.48 -2.62 15.63
CA ASP A 556 -13.12 -1.32 15.38
C ASP A 556 -12.96 -0.39 16.59
N GLY A 557 -12.94 0.92 16.35
CA GLY A 557 -12.80 1.95 17.39
C GLY A 557 -14.10 2.26 18.16
N GLY A 558 -15.24 1.63 17.82
CA GLY A 558 -16.53 1.86 18.44
C GLY A 558 -17.11 0.63 19.14
N ALA A 559 -17.86 0.88 20.22
CA ALA A 559 -18.63 -0.13 20.95
C ALA A 559 -20.05 0.38 21.26
N THR A 560 -20.72 0.89 20.23
CA THR A 560 -22.05 1.53 20.28
C THR A 560 -22.90 1.13 19.06
N TRP A 561 -24.11 0.61 19.27
CA TRP A 561 -24.99 0.07 18.23
C TRP A 561 -26.44 0.53 18.41
N TRP A 562 -27.02 1.18 17.39
CA TRP A 562 -28.41 1.64 17.40
C TRP A 562 -29.41 0.54 16.98
N SER A 563 -30.59 0.53 17.58
CA SER A 563 -31.75 -0.20 17.03
C SER A 563 -32.20 0.42 15.71
N GLY A 564 -32.71 -0.39 14.77
CA GLY A 564 -33.01 0.06 13.40
C GLY A 564 -34.09 1.14 13.30
N ASP A 565 -34.84 1.37 14.38
CA ASP A 565 -35.88 2.37 14.54
C ASP A 565 -35.46 3.57 15.40
N GLY A 566 -34.18 3.65 15.81
CA GLY A 566 -33.61 4.75 16.60
C GLY A 566 -34.06 4.82 18.07
N LYS A 567 -34.89 3.89 18.57
CA LYS A 567 -35.46 3.97 19.93
C LYS A 567 -34.49 3.54 21.04
N TYR A 568 -33.52 2.69 20.72
CA TYR A 568 -32.57 2.16 21.69
C TYR A 568 -31.14 2.23 21.17
N VAL A 569 -30.20 2.36 22.10
CA VAL A 569 -28.76 2.28 21.85
C VAL A 569 -28.18 1.23 22.77
N ALA A 570 -27.55 0.19 22.21
CA ALA A 570 -26.73 -0.75 22.95
C ALA A 570 -25.29 -0.23 22.99
N PHE A 571 -24.59 -0.34 24.11
CA PHE A 571 -23.22 0.15 24.23
C PHE A 571 -22.43 -0.59 25.32
N PHE A 572 -21.13 -0.73 25.14
CA PHE A 572 -20.26 -1.27 26.19
C PHE A 572 -20.04 -0.25 27.30
N LYS A 573 -20.02 -0.75 28.53
CA LYS A 573 -19.34 -0.17 29.68
C LYS A 573 -18.13 -1.05 29.98
N THR A 574 -16.95 -0.47 29.96
CA THR A 574 -15.69 -1.20 30.11
C THR A 574 -14.92 -0.68 31.32
N GLU A 575 -14.48 -1.59 32.18
CA GLU A 575 -13.77 -1.31 33.43
C GLU A 575 -12.41 -2.03 33.43
N GLU A 576 -11.33 -1.26 33.37
CA GLU A 576 -9.95 -1.75 33.17
C GLU A 576 -9.01 -1.50 34.37
N SER A 577 -9.49 -1.05 35.53
CA SER A 577 -8.62 -0.74 36.69
C SER A 577 -7.79 -1.92 37.20
N LYS A 578 -8.21 -3.16 36.92
CA LYS A 578 -7.49 -4.40 37.22
C LYS A 578 -6.43 -4.78 36.19
N VAL A 579 -6.50 -4.25 34.96
CA VAL A 579 -5.61 -4.60 33.86
C VAL A 579 -4.20 -4.05 34.13
N PRO A 580 -3.15 -4.88 34.06
CA PRO A 580 -1.77 -4.42 34.24
C PRO A 580 -1.34 -3.43 33.15
N THR A 581 -0.47 -2.49 33.53
CA THR A 581 0.15 -1.54 32.61
C THR A 581 1.51 -2.04 32.14
N PHE A 582 1.78 -1.99 30.84
CA PHE A 582 3.11 -2.16 30.26
C PHE A 582 3.72 -0.80 29.84
N PRO A 583 4.97 -0.50 30.21
CA PRO A 583 5.65 0.74 29.80
C PRO A 583 6.40 0.55 28.48
N VAL A 584 5.94 1.21 27.41
CA VAL A 584 6.66 1.31 26.13
C VAL A 584 7.49 2.60 26.14
N GLN A 585 8.79 2.50 25.88
CA GLN A 585 9.72 3.63 25.91
C GLN A 585 9.98 4.18 24.51
N TYR A 586 10.02 5.50 24.37
CA TYR A 586 10.37 6.22 23.14
C TYR A 586 11.50 7.22 23.44
N PHE A 587 12.64 7.06 22.77
CA PHE A 587 13.91 7.73 23.08
C PHE A 587 14.18 8.95 22.17
N PHE A 588 13.46 9.05 21.05
CA PHE A 588 13.62 10.11 20.04
C PHE A 588 12.29 10.76 19.65
N SER A 589 11.20 10.00 19.73
CA SER A 589 9.84 10.43 19.44
C SER A 589 9.04 10.68 20.73
N ARG A 590 7.96 11.46 20.62
CA ARG A 590 6.98 11.67 21.71
C ARG A 590 5.56 11.42 21.18
N PRO A 591 5.11 10.15 21.05
CA PRO A 591 3.80 9.82 20.49
C PRO A 591 2.60 10.44 21.22
N SER A 592 2.76 10.92 22.46
CA SER A 592 1.73 11.68 23.17
C SER A 592 1.43 13.05 22.56
N GLY A 593 2.37 13.61 21.78
CA GLY A 593 2.35 15.01 21.32
C GLY A 593 2.61 16.04 22.43
N GLN A 594 2.91 15.61 23.67
CA GLN A 594 3.16 16.51 24.79
C GLN A 594 4.62 16.97 24.81
N GLU A 595 4.84 18.27 25.00
CA GLU A 595 6.17 18.80 25.27
C GLU A 595 6.67 18.33 26.65
N PRO A 596 7.97 18.01 26.80
CA PRO A 596 8.57 17.72 28.10
C PRO A 596 8.60 18.98 28.98
N MET A 597 8.64 18.80 30.30
CA MET A 597 8.83 19.95 31.20
C MET A 597 10.23 20.55 31.02
N PRO A 598 10.43 21.87 31.18
CA PRO A 598 11.74 22.50 31.01
C PRO A 598 12.83 21.89 31.90
N GLY A 599 13.90 21.37 31.29
CA GLY A 599 14.97 20.58 31.92
C GLY A 599 14.80 19.05 31.79
N GLU A 600 13.67 18.56 31.27
CA GLU A 600 13.39 17.13 31.04
C GLU A 600 13.49 16.73 29.55
N GLU A 601 13.96 17.62 28.67
CA GLU A 601 13.97 17.42 27.21
C GLU A 601 14.85 16.24 26.75
N ASN A 602 15.75 15.79 27.61
CA ASN A 602 16.69 14.69 27.36
C ASN A 602 16.21 13.35 27.95
N TYR A 603 14.98 13.28 28.46
CA TYR A 603 14.40 12.06 29.05
C TYR A 603 13.41 11.39 28.06
N PRO A 604 13.53 10.07 27.83
CA PRO A 604 12.59 9.30 27.02
C PRO A 604 11.13 9.46 27.48
N GLU A 605 10.20 9.49 26.52
CA GLU A 605 8.78 9.32 26.82
C GLU A 605 8.49 7.86 27.19
N VAL A 606 7.53 7.64 28.10
CA VAL A 606 7.04 6.30 28.46
C VAL A 606 5.53 6.25 28.29
N ARG A 607 5.07 5.69 27.17
CA ARG A 607 3.65 5.40 26.95
C ARG A 607 3.26 4.21 27.83
N ASN A 608 2.26 4.41 28.66
CA ASN A 608 1.77 3.41 29.61
C ASN A 608 0.52 2.75 29.03
N ILE A 609 0.67 1.56 28.44
CA ILE A 609 -0.41 0.84 27.74
C ILE A 609 -1.06 -0.16 28.69
N LYS A 610 -2.38 -0.26 28.66
CA LYS A 610 -3.15 -1.27 29.39
C LYS A 610 -3.19 -2.55 28.56
N TYR A 611 -2.42 -3.55 28.96
CA TYR A 611 -2.16 -4.75 28.16
C TYR A 611 -2.23 -5.99 29.06
N PRO A 612 -3.35 -6.75 29.02
CA PRO A 612 -3.46 -8.00 29.75
C PRO A 612 -2.62 -9.07 29.04
N LYS A 613 -1.49 -9.47 29.63
CA LYS A 613 -0.71 -10.63 29.15
C LYS A 613 -1.40 -11.95 29.53
N ALA A 614 -1.08 -13.04 28.85
CA ALA A 614 -1.65 -14.36 29.14
C ALA A 614 -1.65 -14.72 30.64
N GLY A 615 -2.83 -15.02 31.19
CA GLY A 615 -3.07 -15.34 32.60
C GLY A 615 -3.23 -14.13 33.54
N ALA A 616 -3.19 -12.90 33.02
CA ALA A 616 -3.44 -11.67 33.79
C ALA A 616 -4.96 -11.33 33.91
N PRO A 617 -5.35 -10.42 34.81
CA PRO A 617 -6.70 -9.85 34.80
C PRO A 617 -6.95 -9.07 33.51
N MET A 618 -8.08 -9.35 32.86
CA MET A 618 -8.61 -8.56 31.75
C MET A 618 -9.52 -7.44 32.25
N SER A 619 -9.92 -6.56 31.34
CA SER A 619 -11.04 -5.64 31.53
C SER A 619 -12.36 -6.39 31.68
N VAL A 620 -13.30 -5.80 32.40
CA VAL A 620 -14.66 -6.31 32.53
C VAL A 620 -15.58 -5.48 31.65
N VAL A 621 -16.37 -6.15 30.81
CA VAL A 621 -17.34 -5.51 29.91
C VAL A 621 -18.77 -5.90 30.28
N GLU A 622 -19.63 -4.89 30.42
CA GLU A 622 -21.08 -4.98 30.61
C GLU A 622 -21.76 -4.35 29.38
N LEU A 623 -22.71 -5.04 28.75
CA LEU A 623 -23.55 -4.45 27.70
C LEU A 623 -24.72 -3.70 28.34
N LEU A 624 -24.74 -2.39 28.13
CA LEU A 624 -25.80 -1.49 28.57
C LEU A 624 -26.71 -1.10 27.40
N PHE A 625 -27.92 -0.66 27.75
CA PHE A 625 -28.92 -0.15 26.83
C PHE A 625 -29.39 1.24 27.29
N TYR A 626 -29.53 2.17 26.36
CA TYR A 626 -30.19 3.46 26.58
C TYR A 626 -31.52 3.47 25.84
N ASP A 627 -32.61 3.73 26.57
CA ASP A 627 -33.93 4.01 26.05
C ASP A 627 -34.02 5.51 25.74
N VAL A 628 -34.07 5.85 24.44
CA VAL A 628 -34.00 7.23 23.95
C VAL A 628 -35.26 8.02 24.32
N ALA A 629 -36.41 7.36 24.44
CA ALA A 629 -37.69 7.99 24.76
C ALA A 629 -37.96 8.13 26.27
N GLN A 630 -37.31 7.31 27.10
CA GLN A 630 -37.37 7.37 28.56
C GLN A 630 -36.14 8.08 29.19
N GLU A 631 -35.16 8.47 28.39
CA GLU A 631 -33.85 9.01 28.82
C GLU A 631 -33.17 8.12 29.88
N GLN A 632 -33.29 6.79 29.73
CA GLN A 632 -32.90 5.82 30.76
C GLN A 632 -31.87 4.80 30.28
N VAL A 633 -30.74 4.72 30.99
CA VAL A 633 -29.80 3.60 30.92
C VAL A 633 -30.30 2.41 31.75
N PHE A 634 -30.18 1.19 31.22
CA PHE A 634 -30.49 -0.08 31.89
C PHE A 634 -29.58 -1.22 31.38
N SER A 635 -29.46 -2.31 32.15
CA SER A 635 -28.92 -3.59 31.68
C SER A 635 -29.98 -4.70 31.79
N VAL A 636 -29.76 -5.82 31.10
CA VAL A 636 -30.67 -6.98 31.08
C VAL A 636 -29.91 -8.21 31.59
N PRO A 637 -30.20 -8.72 32.80
CA PRO A 637 -29.47 -9.85 33.35
C PRO A 637 -29.83 -11.15 32.63
N ILE A 638 -28.81 -11.92 32.27
CA ILE A 638 -28.93 -13.21 31.57
C ILE A 638 -28.80 -14.35 32.59
N GLN A 639 -29.69 -15.34 32.50
CA GLN A 639 -29.63 -16.53 33.36
C GLN A 639 -28.56 -17.50 32.85
N ASP A 640 -27.75 -18.04 33.77
CA ASP A 640 -26.68 -19.02 33.49
C ASP A 640 -25.65 -18.48 32.46
N ASP A 641 -25.34 -17.19 32.58
CA ASP A 641 -24.28 -16.51 31.83
C ASP A 641 -22.85 -16.94 32.26
N PHE A 642 -21.83 -16.51 31.52
CA PHE A 642 -20.43 -16.56 31.94
C PHE A 642 -20.18 -15.61 33.11
N ALA A 643 -19.09 -15.83 33.86
CA ALA A 643 -18.65 -14.87 34.86
C ALA A 643 -18.07 -13.61 34.19
N ASP A 644 -18.14 -12.45 34.85
CA ASP A 644 -17.68 -11.18 34.28
C ASP A 644 -16.18 -11.18 33.90
N GLU A 645 -15.36 -11.94 34.62
CA GLU A 645 -13.94 -12.18 34.33
C GLU A 645 -13.64 -13.27 33.28
N ASP A 646 -14.68 -13.97 32.79
CA ASP A 646 -14.63 -15.04 31.79
C ASP A 646 -15.45 -14.71 30.53
N ARG A 647 -16.23 -13.63 30.49
CA ARG A 647 -17.10 -13.27 29.34
C ARG A 647 -16.36 -12.37 28.34
N LEU A 648 -16.34 -12.77 27.07
CA LEU A 648 -15.98 -11.91 25.94
C LEU A 648 -17.22 -11.65 25.07
N ILE A 649 -17.63 -10.39 24.93
CA ILE A 649 -18.73 -9.99 24.03
C ILE A 649 -18.12 -9.63 22.67
N THR A 650 -18.37 -10.46 21.66
CA THR A 650 -17.68 -10.38 20.35
C THR A 650 -18.54 -9.77 19.24
N GLU A 651 -19.86 -9.70 19.42
CA GLU A 651 -20.77 -9.19 18.39
C GLU A 651 -22.10 -8.73 19.02
N VAL A 652 -22.66 -7.61 18.55
CA VAL A 652 -23.95 -7.05 18.98
C VAL A 652 -24.75 -6.63 17.75
N ILE A 653 -25.90 -7.28 17.50
CA ILE A 653 -26.69 -7.09 16.27
C ILE A 653 -28.17 -6.87 16.62
N TRP A 654 -28.68 -5.68 16.31
CA TRP A 654 -30.11 -5.40 16.40
C TRP A 654 -30.88 -6.11 15.30
N ALA A 655 -31.99 -6.76 15.67
CA ALA A 655 -32.94 -7.37 14.75
C ALA A 655 -33.86 -6.30 14.13
N GLY A 656 -33.26 -5.38 13.38
CA GLY A 656 -33.92 -4.25 12.73
C GLY A 656 -34.73 -3.39 13.71
N GLU A 657 -35.99 -3.11 13.35
CA GLU A 657 -36.94 -2.29 14.11
C GLU A 657 -37.70 -3.06 15.21
N THR A 658 -37.37 -4.34 15.47
CA THR A 658 -38.14 -5.18 16.42
C THR A 658 -37.88 -4.86 17.90
N GLY A 659 -36.85 -4.05 18.21
CA GLY A 659 -36.36 -3.82 19.57
C GLY A 659 -35.73 -5.05 20.23
N LYS A 660 -35.41 -6.10 19.45
CA LYS A 660 -34.63 -7.26 19.90
C LYS A 660 -33.18 -7.15 19.42
N VAL A 661 -32.26 -7.72 20.18
CA VAL A 661 -30.82 -7.74 19.86
C VAL A 661 -30.26 -9.15 20.08
N LEU A 662 -29.44 -9.60 19.14
CA LEU A 662 -28.59 -10.78 19.26
C LEU A 662 -27.22 -10.36 19.78
N ILE A 663 -26.69 -11.11 20.73
CA ILE A 663 -25.36 -10.89 21.30
C ILE A 663 -24.57 -12.20 21.14
N ARG A 664 -23.36 -12.13 20.58
CA ARG A 664 -22.43 -13.26 20.47
C ARG A 664 -21.39 -13.16 21.58
N GLU A 665 -21.28 -14.22 22.35
CA GLU A 665 -20.39 -14.27 23.51
C GLU A 665 -19.54 -15.53 23.46
N THR A 666 -18.27 -15.42 23.81
CA THR A 666 -17.44 -16.59 24.15
C THR A 666 -17.01 -16.53 25.60
N ASN A 667 -16.56 -17.66 26.13
CA ASN A 667 -15.71 -17.60 27.31
C ASN A 667 -14.30 -17.07 26.94
N ARG A 668 -13.51 -16.71 27.94
CA ARG A 668 -12.17 -16.11 27.78
C ARG A 668 -11.23 -16.99 26.98
N GLU A 669 -11.24 -18.29 27.23
CA GLU A 669 -10.40 -19.27 26.53
C GLU A 669 -10.96 -19.69 25.15
N SER A 670 -12.10 -19.12 24.73
CA SER A 670 -12.73 -19.32 23.41
C SER A 670 -13.12 -20.76 23.03
N ASP A 671 -13.33 -21.66 24.00
CA ASP A 671 -13.79 -23.05 23.77
C ASP A 671 -15.33 -23.21 23.85
N LYS A 672 -16.03 -22.19 24.36
CA LYS A 672 -17.50 -22.13 24.51
C LYS A 672 -18.04 -20.86 23.86
N LEU A 673 -19.18 -20.98 23.18
CA LEU A 673 -19.90 -19.88 22.55
C LEU A 673 -21.37 -19.90 22.96
N LYS A 674 -21.90 -18.72 23.31
CA LYS A 674 -23.33 -18.45 23.49
C LYS A 674 -23.82 -17.46 22.45
N MET A 675 -25.06 -17.65 22.00
CA MET A 675 -25.87 -16.57 21.42
C MET A 675 -26.96 -16.22 22.43
N ILE A 676 -27.01 -14.96 22.84
CA ILE A 676 -28.07 -14.40 23.67
C ILE A 676 -29.05 -13.65 22.78
N LEU A 677 -30.34 -13.76 23.08
CA LEU A 677 -31.39 -12.89 22.53
C LEU A 677 -31.97 -12.06 23.68
N VAL A 678 -31.89 -10.73 23.55
CA VAL A 678 -32.52 -9.75 24.44
C VAL A 678 -33.66 -9.05 23.70
N ASP A 679 -34.74 -8.76 24.41
CA ASP A 679 -35.82 -7.85 23.99
C ASP A 679 -35.78 -6.60 24.88
N ALA A 680 -35.38 -5.46 24.29
CA ALA A 680 -35.24 -4.19 24.99
C ALA A 680 -36.61 -3.63 25.44
N ASN A 681 -37.70 -3.99 24.76
CA ASN A 681 -39.04 -3.50 25.09
C ASN A 681 -39.58 -4.12 26.38
N SER A 682 -39.36 -5.42 26.59
CA SER A 682 -39.69 -6.11 27.84
C SER A 682 -38.57 -6.08 28.88
N ARG A 683 -37.35 -5.69 28.47
CA ARG A 683 -36.10 -5.75 29.25
C ARG A 683 -35.83 -7.16 29.77
N THR A 684 -36.01 -8.16 28.92
CA THR A 684 -35.75 -9.58 29.20
C THR A 684 -34.76 -10.19 28.22
N GLY A 685 -34.04 -11.25 28.64
CA GLY A 685 -33.03 -11.91 27.81
C GLY A 685 -32.87 -13.39 28.12
N LYS A 686 -32.33 -14.15 27.16
CA LYS A 686 -32.08 -15.59 27.29
C LYS A 686 -30.99 -16.09 26.35
N THR A 687 -30.24 -17.10 26.77
CA THR A 687 -29.36 -17.90 25.90
C THR A 687 -30.20 -18.70 24.90
N VAL A 688 -30.14 -18.32 23.62
CA VAL A 688 -30.87 -19.02 22.54
C VAL A 688 -30.07 -20.13 21.90
N ARG A 689 -28.74 -20.04 21.86
CA ARG A 689 -27.85 -21.09 21.35
C ARG A 689 -26.61 -21.22 22.23
N GLU A 690 -26.13 -22.44 22.39
CA GLU A 690 -24.87 -22.73 23.06
C GLU A 690 -24.11 -23.82 22.28
N ARG A 691 -22.78 -23.68 22.19
CA ARG A 691 -21.87 -24.66 21.59
C ARG A 691 -20.56 -24.69 22.40
N ASN A 692 -19.94 -25.87 22.44
CA ASN A 692 -18.66 -26.12 23.09
C ASN A 692 -17.81 -26.96 22.12
N VAL A 693 -16.62 -26.48 21.75
CA VAL A 693 -15.72 -27.17 20.80
C VAL A 693 -14.74 -28.13 21.48
N GLN A 694 -14.54 -28.02 22.80
CA GLN A 694 -13.77 -29.00 23.57
C GLN A 694 -14.38 -30.41 23.51
N GLY A 695 -15.71 -30.50 23.34
CA GLY A 695 -16.43 -31.76 23.08
C GLY A 695 -16.54 -32.17 21.60
N LEU A 696 -16.01 -31.38 20.66
CA LEU A 696 -16.10 -31.59 19.22
C LEU A 696 -14.74 -31.96 18.59
N ASP A 697 -13.77 -31.07 18.73
CA ASP A 697 -12.45 -31.16 18.09
C ASP A 697 -11.29 -30.65 18.97
N GLY A 698 -11.56 -30.21 20.21
CA GLY A 698 -10.57 -29.65 21.13
C GLY A 698 -10.05 -28.27 20.72
N GLY A 699 -10.65 -27.63 19.71
CA GLY A 699 -10.22 -26.35 19.18
C GLY A 699 -10.80 -25.14 19.90
N TRP A 700 -11.03 -24.09 19.10
CA TRP A 700 -11.55 -22.79 19.53
C TRP A 700 -12.62 -22.28 18.55
N PHE A 701 -13.31 -21.22 18.95
CA PHE A 701 -14.03 -20.30 18.08
C PHE A 701 -13.13 -19.11 17.72
N GLU A 702 -13.12 -18.71 16.45
CA GLU A 702 -12.56 -17.42 16.07
C GLU A 702 -13.52 -16.29 16.46
N VAL A 703 -12.96 -15.11 16.74
CA VAL A 703 -13.74 -13.87 16.81
C VAL A 703 -14.25 -13.53 15.40
N SER A 704 -15.53 -13.19 15.29
CA SER A 704 -16.20 -13.03 13.99
C SER A 704 -17.31 -11.99 14.03
N HIS A 705 -17.30 -11.06 13.08
CA HIS A 705 -18.29 -9.98 12.92
C HIS A 705 -19.10 -10.20 11.62
N THR A 706 -19.68 -11.40 11.49
CA THR A 706 -20.34 -11.86 10.26
C THR A 706 -21.68 -12.58 10.51
N THR A 707 -22.25 -12.49 11.71
CA THR A 707 -23.66 -12.82 11.91
C THR A 707 -24.50 -11.74 11.23
N THR A 708 -25.65 -12.07 10.65
CA THR A 708 -26.46 -11.09 9.89
C THR A 708 -27.95 -11.33 10.07
N TYR A 709 -28.66 -10.27 10.48
CA TYR A 709 -30.12 -10.28 10.63
C TYR A 709 -30.84 -10.46 9.30
N VAL A 710 -31.96 -11.21 9.32
CA VAL A 710 -32.85 -11.44 8.17
C VAL A 710 -34.29 -11.15 8.62
N PRO A 711 -34.95 -10.10 8.12
CA PRO A 711 -36.32 -9.76 8.51
C PRO A 711 -37.36 -10.73 7.95
N ALA A 712 -38.45 -10.90 8.71
CA ALA A 712 -39.65 -11.59 8.26
C ALA A 712 -40.22 -10.96 6.97
N ASP A 713 -40.64 -11.81 6.06
CA ASP A 713 -41.39 -11.49 4.85
C ASP A 713 -42.24 -12.71 4.47
N PRO A 714 -43.46 -12.84 5.03
CA PRO A 714 -44.35 -13.96 4.74
C PRO A 714 -44.79 -14.04 3.27
N ALA A 715 -44.66 -12.96 2.48
CA ALA A 715 -44.97 -12.98 1.06
C ALA A 715 -43.85 -13.64 0.24
N ASN A 716 -42.59 -13.41 0.61
CA ASN A 716 -41.41 -14.07 0.04
C ASN A 716 -40.94 -15.30 0.85
N GLY A 717 -41.84 -15.94 1.61
CA GLY A 717 -41.60 -17.24 2.24
C GLY A 717 -40.78 -17.26 3.53
N ARG A 718 -40.54 -16.09 4.16
CA ARG A 718 -39.90 -15.95 5.47
C ARG A 718 -40.97 -15.62 6.53
N PRO A 719 -41.63 -16.59 7.18
CA PRO A 719 -42.74 -16.31 8.08
C PRO A 719 -42.32 -15.54 9.35
N ASP A 720 -41.09 -15.76 9.83
CA ASP A 720 -40.56 -15.26 11.08
C ASP A 720 -39.16 -14.64 10.88
N ASP A 721 -38.82 -13.67 11.75
CA ASP A 721 -37.50 -13.04 11.78
C ASP A 721 -36.38 -14.06 12.07
N GLY A 722 -35.21 -13.88 11.47
CA GLY A 722 -34.09 -14.81 11.62
C GLY A 722 -32.72 -14.15 11.52
N TYR A 723 -31.68 -14.98 11.51
CA TYR A 723 -30.31 -14.55 11.26
C TYR A 723 -29.50 -15.64 10.55
N ILE A 724 -28.50 -15.23 9.78
CA ILE A 724 -27.46 -16.09 9.23
C ILE A 724 -26.24 -16.01 10.15
N ASP A 725 -25.58 -17.14 10.38
CA ASP A 725 -24.30 -17.25 11.08
C ASP A 725 -23.44 -18.36 10.45
N THR A 726 -22.13 -18.29 10.67
CA THR A 726 -21.17 -19.35 10.32
C THR A 726 -21.01 -20.32 11.48
N ILE A 727 -21.22 -21.60 11.23
CA ILE A 727 -21.08 -22.69 12.21
C ILE A 727 -20.15 -23.78 11.69
N ILE A 728 -19.67 -24.61 12.61
CA ILE A 728 -18.88 -25.80 12.28
C ILE A 728 -19.84 -26.93 11.85
N ASP A 729 -19.63 -27.48 10.66
CA ASP A 729 -20.32 -28.66 10.13
C ASP A 729 -19.33 -29.59 9.40
N ASP A 730 -19.40 -30.89 9.68
CA ASP A 730 -18.50 -31.96 9.18
C ASP A 730 -17.04 -31.52 8.92
N ASN A 731 -16.34 -31.03 9.96
CA ASN A 731 -14.93 -30.57 9.95
C ASN A 731 -14.65 -29.21 9.25
N PHE A 732 -15.64 -28.52 8.69
CA PHE A 732 -15.46 -27.24 7.99
C PHE A 732 -16.42 -26.15 8.49
N ASP A 733 -16.12 -24.89 8.16
CA ASP A 733 -16.96 -23.74 8.55
C ASP A 733 -17.98 -23.43 7.45
N HIS A 734 -19.27 -23.46 7.80
CA HIS A 734 -20.43 -23.42 6.88
C HIS A 734 -21.54 -22.48 7.35
N LEU A 735 -22.36 -22.01 6.41
CA LEU A 735 -23.46 -21.10 6.69
C LEU A 735 -24.73 -21.80 7.17
N ALA A 736 -25.36 -21.20 8.17
CA ALA A 736 -26.59 -21.67 8.80
C ALA A 736 -27.59 -20.51 8.97
N TYR A 737 -28.84 -20.74 8.58
CA TYR A 737 -29.96 -19.81 8.77
C TYR A 737 -30.83 -20.25 9.94
N PHE A 738 -30.91 -19.41 10.97
CA PHE A 738 -31.70 -19.59 12.17
C PHE A 738 -32.97 -18.73 12.07
N THR A 739 -34.14 -19.37 12.05
CA THR A 739 -35.45 -18.69 12.08
C THR A 739 -36.45 -19.60 12.83
N PRO A 740 -37.30 -19.07 13.75
CA PRO A 740 -37.25 -17.73 14.34
C PRO A 740 -35.92 -17.41 15.04
N LEU A 741 -35.71 -16.16 15.47
CA LEU A 741 -34.52 -15.66 16.18
C LEU A 741 -34.07 -16.49 17.41
N ASP A 742 -34.96 -17.28 18.01
CA ASP A 742 -34.66 -18.15 19.16
C ASP A 742 -34.64 -19.66 18.84
N ASN A 743 -34.64 -20.02 17.54
CA ASN A 743 -34.48 -21.39 17.09
C ASN A 743 -33.03 -21.90 17.35
N LYS A 744 -32.93 -23.14 17.84
CA LYS A 744 -31.66 -23.84 18.11
C LYS A 744 -31.13 -24.66 16.94
N GLU A 745 -32.02 -25.11 16.05
CA GLU A 745 -31.71 -26.01 14.96
C GLU A 745 -31.81 -25.26 13.62
N PRO A 746 -30.66 -24.93 12.98
CA PRO A 746 -30.65 -24.13 11.77
C PRO A 746 -31.06 -24.91 10.52
N LYS A 747 -31.40 -24.14 9.49
CA LYS A 747 -31.35 -24.61 8.11
C LYS A 747 -29.95 -24.33 7.54
N MET A 748 -29.19 -25.37 7.19
CA MET A 748 -27.92 -25.19 6.48
C MET A 748 -28.13 -24.46 5.14
N LEU A 749 -27.19 -23.60 4.77
CA LEU A 749 -27.13 -22.90 3.49
C LEU A 749 -25.96 -23.39 2.63
N THR A 750 -24.91 -23.93 3.26
CA THR A 750 -23.76 -24.59 2.62
C THR A 750 -23.41 -25.86 3.39
N GLN A 751 -22.71 -26.80 2.74
CA GLN A 751 -22.18 -28.03 3.36
C GLN A 751 -21.10 -28.67 2.45
N GLY A 752 -20.24 -29.51 3.03
CA GLY A 752 -19.27 -30.35 2.31
C GLY A 752 -17.80 -30.08 2.65
N SER A 753 -16.89 -30.77 1.97
CA SER A 753 -15.45 -30.78 2.30
C SER A 753 -14.68 -29.53 1.82
N TRP A 754 -15.10 -28.35 2.28
CA TRP A 754 -14.59 -27.03 1.89
C TRP A 754 -15.10 -25.96 2.87
N GLU A 755 -14.43 -24.81 2.95
CA GLU A 755 -14.75 -23.77 3.94
C GLU A 755 -15.41 -22.54 3.29
N VAL A 756 -16.40 -21.98 3.99
CA VAL A 756 -16.85 -20.60 3.79
C VAL A 756 -15.85 -19.66 4.47
N VAL A 757 -15.44 -18.62 3.76
CA VAL A 757 -14.31 -17.74 4.17
C VAL A 757 -14.75 -16.34 4.55
N LYS A 758 -15.73 -15.78 3.83
CA LYS A 758 -16.34 -14.48 4.14
C LYS A 758 -17.81 -14.56 3.79
N ALA A 759 -18.68 -14.48 4.80
CA ALA A 759 -20.11 -14.66 4.62
C ALA A 759 -20.99 -14.23 5.81
N PRO A 760 -22.23 -13.79 5.55
CA PRO A 760 -22.77 -13.46 4.23
C PRO A 760 -22.16 -12.15 3.74
N SER A 761 -21.62 -12.14 2.51
CA SER A 761 -21.05 -10.93 1.90
C SER A 761 -22.14 -9.95 1.44
N ALA A 762 -23.34 -10.46 1.20
CA ALA A 762 -24.60 -9.72 1.03
C ALA A 762 -25.80 -10.69 1.08
N ILE A 763 -27.00 -10.14 1.26
CA ILE A 763 -28.28 -10.86 1.13
C ILE A 763 -29.23 -10.01 0.29
N ASP A 764 -29.64 -10.52 -0.87
CA ASP A 764 -30.81 -9.98 -1.59
C ASP A 764 -32.08 -10.54 -0.92
N LEU A 765 -32.68 -9.71 -0.06
CA LEU A 765 -33.90 -10.03 0.69
C LEU A 765 -35.16 -10.11 -0.20
N LYS A 766 -35.12 -9.58 -1.42
CA LYS A 766 -36.24 -9.64 -2.38
C LYS A 766 -36.23 -10.96 -3.15
N THR A 767 -35.06 -11.55 -3.40
CA THR A 767 -34.92 -12.84 -4.10
C THR A 767 -34.47 -14.00 -3.20
N ASN A 768 -34.27 -13.78 -1.90
CA ASN A 768 -33.75 -14.75 -0.93
C ASN A 768 -32.34 -15.30 -1.28
N VAL A 769 -31.51 -14.54 -2.01
CA VAL A 769 -30.17 -14.99 -2.41
C VAL A 769 -29.11 -14.47 -1.43
N VAL A 770 -28.31 -15.39 -0.90
CA VAL A 770 -27.19 -15.12 0.03
C VAL A 770 -25.88 -15.28 -0.73
N TYR A 771 -25.05 -14.23 -0.72
CA TYR A 771 -23.74 -14.21 -1.38
C TYR A 771 -22.61 -14.48 -0.38
N PHE A 772 -21.58 -15.21 -0.79
CA PHE A 772 -20.43 -15.55 0.05
C PHE A 772 -19.16 -15.87 -0.75
N VAL A 773 -18.01 -15.82 -0.08
CA VAL A 773 -16.71 -16.29 -0.62
C VAL A 773 -16.33 -17.61 0.04
N ALA A 774 -15.86 -18.59 -0.74
CA ALA A 774 -15.51 -19.92 -0.24
C ALA A 774 -14.34 -20.59 -0.99
N THR A 775 -13.83 -21.69 -0.43
CA THR A 775 -12.77 -22.54 -1.00
C THR A 775 -13.27 -23.79 -1.75
N LYS A 776 -14.57 -23.82 -2.10
CA LYS A 776 -15.27 -25.00 -2.67
C LYS A 776 -14.60 -25.63 -3.89
N ASP A 777 -13.92 -24.86 -4.72
CA ASP A 777 -13.20 -25.37 -5.90
C ASP A 777 -11.66 -25.42 -5.70
N GLY A 778 -11.18 -25.20 -4.46
CA GLY A 778 -9.81 -25.50 -3.99
C GLY A 778 -9.35 -24.63 -2.80
N SER A 779 -8.62 -25.21 -1.85
CA SER A 779 -8.13 -24.53 -0.62
C SER A 779 -7.21 -23.32 -0.88
N THR A 780 -6.42 -23.35 -1.95
CA THR A 780 -5.59 -22.21 -2.39
C THR A 780 -6.40 -21.09 -3.08
N GLN A 781 -7.66 -21.35 -3.44
CA GLN A 781 -8.48 -20.51 -4.31
C GLN A 781 -9.54 -19.72 -3.53
N ARG A 782 -10.07 -18.65 -4.12
CA ARG A 782 -11.26 -17.95 -3.61
C ARG A 782 -12.18 -17.59 -4.77
N HIS A 783 -13.44 -17.97 -4.65
CA HIS A 783 -14.50 -17.67 -5.61
C HIS A 783 -15.73 -17.13 -4.89
N VAL A 784 -16.53 -16.34 -5.60
CA VAL A 784 -17.83 -15.85 -5.12
C VAL A 784 -18.91 -16.86 -5.50
N TYR A 785 -19.74 -17.21 -4.54
CA TYR A 785 -20.87 -18.13 -4.67
C TYR A 785 -22.17 -17.50 -4.17
N SER A 786 -23.29 -18.11 -4.54
CA SER A 786 -24.63 -17.80 -4.08
C SER A 786 -25.34 -19.05 -3.58
N SER A 787 -26.16 -18.93 -2.54
CA SER A 787 -27.09 -19.95 -2.07
C SER A 787 -28.46 -19.31 -1.82
N HIS A 788 -29.55 -20.02 -2.12
CA HIS A 788 -30.91 -19.54 -1.90
C HIS A 788 -31.38 -19.95 -0.49
N LEU A 789 -31.70 -18.95 0.33
CA LEU A 789 -32.03 -19.06 1.76
C LEU A 789 -33.08 -20.15 2.06
N LEU A 790 -34.06 -20.29 1.16
CA LEU A 790 -35.19 -21.21 1.31
C LEU A 790 -34.98 -22.56 0.62
N GLU A 791 -33.85 -22.80 -0.05
CA GLU A 791 -33.48 -24.12 -0.60
C GLU A 791 -32.32 -24.77 0.15
N GLY A 792 -31.34 -24.01 0.64
CA GLY A 792 -30.19 -24.55 1.34
C GLY A 792 -29.12 -25.13 0.40
N PRO A 793 -28.29 -26.11 0.83
CA PRO A 793 -27.00 -26.38 0.19
C PRO A 793 -27.08 -26.92 -1.24
N SER A 794 -28.23 -27.47 -1.65
CA SER A 794 -28.48 -27.90 -3.04
C SER A 794 -28.59 -26.75 -4.05
N SER A 795 -28.73 -25.51 -3.58
CA SER A 795 -28.82 -24.30 -4.41
C SER A 795 -27.47 -23.56 -4.58
N VAL A 796 -26.39 -24.09 -3.99
CA VAL A 796 -25.05 -23.47 -4.05
C VAL A 796 -24.56 -23.41 -5.50
N THR A 797 -24.36 -22.19 -5.98
CA THR A 797 -24.02 -21.83 -7.36
C THR A 797 -22.84 -20.88 -7.38
N ALA A 798 -21.98 -20.98 -8.40
CA ALA A 798 -20.83 -20.08 -8.54
C ALA A 798 -21.25 -18.80 -9.29
N VAL A 799 -20.88 -17.65 -8.73
CA VAL A 799 -21.06 -16.31 -9.35
C VAL A 799 -19.85 -16.01 -10.23
N THR A 800 -18.64 -16.28 -9.73
CA THR A 800 -17.39 -16.20 -10.52
C THR A 800 -17.12 -17.49 -11.29
N LYS A 801 -16.39 -17.39 -12.40
CA LYS A 801 -15.91 -18.55 -13.18
C LYS A 801 -14.96 -19.43 -12.33
N THR A 802 -15.26 -20.72 -12.20
CA THR A 802 -14.48 -21.70 -11.41
C THR A 802 -13.67 -22.71 -12.25
N SER A 803 -13.73 -22.63 -13.58
CA SER A 803 -12.90 -23.48 -14.47
C SER A 803 -11.44 -23.05 -14.56
N ASP A 804 -11.13 -21.86 -14.04
CA ASP A 804 -9.84 -21.19 -14.13
C ASP A 804 -9.34 -21.00 -12.69
N ILE A 805 -8.04 -21.18 -12.45
CA ILE A 805 -7.50 -21.03 -11.09
C ILE A 805 -7.46 -19.55 -10.72
N CYS A 806 -8.20 -19.14 -9.69
CA CYS A 806 -8.39 -17.72 -9.35
C CYS A 806 -8.46 -17.44 -7.83
N TYR A 807 -8.20 -16.18 -7.48
CA TYR A 807 -8.48 -15.59 -6.17
C TYR A 807 -9.33 -14.32 -6.36
N TYR A 808 -10.57 -14.35 -5.86
CA TYR A 808 -11.53 -13.25 -5.93
C TYR A 808 -11.94 -12.76 -4.53
N GLU A 809 -12.05 -11.44 -4.39
CA GLU A 809 -12.80 -10.76 -3.33
C GLU A 809 -14.02 -10.06 -3.93
N ALA A 810 -15.04 -9.82 -3.11
CA ALA A 810 -16.18 -8.99 -3.47
C ALA A 810 -16.63 -8.10 -2.30
N SER A 811 -17.10 -6.89 -2.64
CA SER A 811 -17.98 -6.07 -1.80
C SER A 811 -19.26 -5.76 -2.58
N PHE A 812 -20.36 -5.54 -1.88
CA PHE A 812 -21.70 -5.49 -2.46
C PHE A 812 -22.42 -4.18 -2.12
N SER A 813 -23.37 -3.81 -2.98
CA SER A 813 -24.33 -2.74 -2.72
C SER A 813 -25.31 -3.13 -1.59
N ALA A 814 -26.02 -2.14 -1.03
CA ALA A 814 -26.79 -2.30 0.20
C ALA A 814 -27.91 -3.37 0.10
N GLU A 815 -28.57 -3.47 -1.05
CA GLU A 815 -29.59 -4.51 -1.33
C GLU A 815 -29.03 -5.71 -2.11
N GLY A 816 -27.71 -5.78 -2.30
CA GLY A 816 -27.02 -6.88 -2.96
C GLY A 816 -27.26 -7.01 -4.47
N LYS A 817 -27.80 -5.98 -5.16
CA LYS A 817 -28.02 -6.01 -6.62
C LYS A 817 -26.76 -5.79 -7.46
N PHE A 818 -25.70 -5.25 -6.86
CA PHE A 818 -24.42 -4.97 -7.52
C PHE A 818 -23.24 -5.40 -6.64
N MET A 819 -22.11 -5.68 -7.27
CA MET A 819 -20.86 -6.02 -6.58
C MET A 819 -19.64 -5.36 -7.24
N LEU A 820 -18.71 -4.87 -6.42
CA LEU A 820 -17.32 -4.68 -6.82
C LEU A 820 -16.64 -6.04 -6.72
N LEU A 821 -16.35 -6.65 -7.86
CA LEU A 821 -15.53 -7.85 -7.96
C LEU A 821 -14.06 -7.45 -8.13
N THR A 822 -13.21 -7.88 -7.19
CA THR A 822 -11.76 -7.66 -7.23
C THR A 822 -11.05 -8.99 -7.46
N TYR A 823 -10.36 -9.12 -8.59
CA TYR A 823 -9.48 -10.25 -8.89
C TYR A 823 -8.08 -9.96 -8.35
N LYS A 824 -7.58 -10.83 -7.48
CA LYS A 824 -6.26 -10.68 -6.82
C LYS A 824 -5.16 -11.54 -7.46
N GLY A 825 -5.50 -12.56 -8.24
CA GLY A 825 -4.51 -13.43 -8.89
C GLY A 825 -5.05 -14.77 -9.38
N PRO A 826 -4.19 -15.61 -9.98
CA PRO A 826 -2.72 -15.49 -10.04
C PRO A 826 -2.20 -14.62 -11.20
N GLY A 827 -3.07 -14.19 -12.12
CA GLY A 827 -2.74 -13.19 -13.14
C GLY A 827 -2.70 -11.76 -12.58
N ILE A 828 -2.43 -10.77 -13.43
CA ILE A 828 -2.41 -9.36 -13.02
C ILE A 828 -3.76 -8.95 -12.39
N PRO A 829 -3.78 -8.37 -11.17
CA PRO A 829 -5.02 -7.98 -10.48
C PRO A 829 -5.86 -6.96 -11.25
N TRP A 830 -7.19 -7.05 -11.15
CA TRP A 830 -8.13 -6.12 -11.78
C TRP A 830 -9.40 -5.94 -10.96
N GLN A 831 -10.15 -4.88 -11.25
CA GLN A 831 -11.43 -4.58 -10.59
C GLN A 831 -12.54 -4.28 -11.61
N LYS A 832 -13.73 -4.82 -11.34
CA LYS A 832 -14.96 -4.58 -12.10
C LYS A 832 -16.13 -4.36 -11.14
N VAL A 833 -17.05 -3.47 -11.50
CA VAL A 833 -18.39 -3.46 -10.89
C VAL A 833 -19.37 -4.17 -11.81
N GLN A 834 -20.14 -5.10 -11.26
CA GLN A 834 -21.04 -5.98 -12.00
C GLN A 834 -22.41 -6.05 -11.32
N SER A 835 -23.47 -6.25 -12.11
CA SER A 835 -24.75 -6.71 -11.55
C SER A 835 -24.59 -8.11 -10.94
N THR A 836 -25.24 -8.37 -9.81
CA THR A 836 -25.27 -9.71 -9.23
C THR A 836 -26.28 -10.62 -9.95
N PRO A 837 -26.16 -11.96 -9.90
CA PRO A 837 -27.07 -12.87 -10.61
C PRO A 837 -28.55 -12.82 -10.20
N SER A 838 -28.90 -12.17 -9.08
CA SER A 838 -30.30 -11.94 -8.72
C SER A 838 -30.90 -10.71 -9.43
N ASN A 839 -30.08 -9.72 -9.77
CA ASN A 839 -30.48 -8.52 -10.49
C ASN A 839 -30.75 -8.84 -11.97
N LYS A 840 -32.04 -8.94 -12.30
CA LYS A 840 -32.55 -9.20 -13.66
C LYS A 840 -33.06 -7.94 -14.36
N GLU A 841 -32.91 -6.79 -13.71
CA GLU A 841 -33.46 -5.50 -14.16
C GLU A 841 -32.35 -4.65 -14.78
N ASP A 842 -31.23 -4.48 -14.07
CA ASP A 842 -30.03 -3.80 -14.54
C ASP A 842 -28.92 -4.81 -14.85
N SER A 843 -28.21 -4.67 -15.98
CA SER A 843 -27.10 -5.56 -16.37
C SER A 843 -25.84 -4.75 -16.70
N ILE A 844 -24.99 -4.50 -15.69
CA ILE A 844 -23.72 -3.77 -15.85
C ILE A 844 -22.49 -4.71 -15.72
N ASP A 845 -21.41 -4.38 -16.45
CA ASP A 845 -20.07 -4.96 -16.28
C ASP A 845 -19.01 -3.90 -16.59
N VAL A 846 -18.75 -3.03 -15.61
CA VAL A 846 -17.90 -1.84 -15.72
C VAL A 846 -16.50 -2.15 -15.19
N THR A 847 -15.47 -2.03 -16.03
CA THR A 847 -14.08 -2.14 -15.58
C THR A 847 -13.64 -0.88 -14.84
N ILE A 848 -13.16 -1.04 -13.61
CA ILE A 848 -12.64 0.04 -12.75
C ILE A 848 -11.11 0.13 -12.85
N GLU A 849 -10.42 -1.02 -12.88
CA GLU A 849 -8.95 -1.07 -12.94
C GLU A 849 -8.46 -2.31 -13.70
N GLU A 850 -7.40 -2.13 -14.50
CA GLU A 850 -6.75 -3.17 -15.32
C GLU A 850 -5.24 -3.30 -15.05
N ASN A 851 -4.70 -2.50 -14.13
CA ASN A 851 -3.30 -2.53 -13.68
C ASN A 851 -2.27 -2.52 -14.83
N LYS A 852 -2.55 -1.69 -15.85
CA LYS A 852 -1.74 -1.59 -17.08
C LYS A 852 -0.25 -1.34 -16.82
N ARG A 853 0.09 -0.52 -15.82
CA ARG A 853 1.48 -0.29 -15.36
C ARG A 853 2.13 -1.59 -14.88
N LEU A 854 1.46 -2.32 -13.98
CA LEU A 854 1.95 -3.56 -13.38
C LEU A 854 2.08 -4.68 -14.42
N ASN A 855 1.12 -4.78 -15.33
CA ASN A 855 1.17 -5.69 -16.49
C ASN A 855 2.40 -5.41 -17.37
N GLU A 856 2.65 -4.14 -17.71
CA GLU A 856 3.82 -3.74 -18.49
C GLU A 856 5.16 -3.86 -17.76
N LEU A 857 5.17 -3.85 -16.42
CA LEU A 857 6.34 -4.13 -15.58
C LEU A 857 6.63 -5.63 -15.51
N ALA A 858 5.59 -6.46 -15.27
CA ALA A 858 5.68 -7.92 -15.24
C ALA A 858 6.20 -8.49 -16.57
N LYS A 859 5.67 -8.04 -17.72
CA LYS A 859 6.14 -8.45 -19.06
C LYS A 859 7.63 -8.21 -19.31
N LYS A 860 8.23 -7.23 -18.62
CA LYS A 860 9.62 -6.78 -18.82
C LYS A 860 10.57 -7.28 -17.72
N THR A 861 10.08 -8.12 -16.80
CA THR A 861 10.84 -8.61 -15.65
C THR A 861 10.84 -10.13 -15.61
N GLU A 862 11.98 -10.74 -15.26
CA GLU A 862 12.10 -12.18 -15.06
C GLU A 862 11.55 -12.56 -13.68
N LEU A 863 10.25 -12.82 -13.62
CA LEU A 863 9.54 -13.27 -12.41
C LEU A 863 9.90 -14.73 -12.08
N PRO A 864 9.85 -15.16 -10.81
CA PRO A 864 10.10 -16.54 -10.43
C PRO A 864 9.05 -17.50 -11.01
N ILE A 865 9.45 -18.76 -11.20
CA ILE A 865 8.54 -19.82 -11.65
C ILE A 865 7.92 -20.45 -10.40
N GLU A 866 6.62 -20.26 -10.19
CA GLU A 866 5.90 -20.81 -9.04
C GLU A 866 5.37 -22.23 -9.32
N ILE A 867 5.82 -23.20 -8.52
CA ILE A 867 5.35 -24.59 -8.59
C ILE A 867 4.54 -24.93 -7.34
N TYR A 868 3.22 -24.98 -7.51
CA TYR A 868 2.27 -25.35 -6.47
C TYR A 868 2.08 -26.87 -6.44
N SER A 869 2.08 -27.45 -5.24
CA SER A 869 1.91 -28.88 -5.00
C SER A 869 1.41 -29.15 -3.57
N THR A 870 1.24 -30.41 -3.19
CA THR A 870 1.03 -30.82 -1.80
C THR A 870 2.17 -31.70 -1.30
N ILE A 871 2.35 -31.74 0.01
CA ILE A 871 3.23 -32.70 0.71
C ILE A 871 2.44 -33.39 1.83
N ASN A 872 2.54 -34.72 1.92
CA ASN A 872 1.95 -35.45 3.03
C ASN A 872 2.89 -35.42 4.25
N VAL A 873 2.40 -34.95 5.40
CA VAL A 873 3.10 -34.98 6.69
C VAL A 873 2.18 -35.63 7.72
N ASP A 874 2.64 -36.72 8.33
CA ASP A 874 1.92 -37.50 9.36
C ASP A 874 0.45 -37.84 9.01
N GLY A 875 0.16 -37.97 7.71
CA GLY A 875 -1.18 -38.30 7.17
C GLY A 875 -1.92 -37.12 6.53
N PHE A 876 -1.51 -35.88 6.76
CA PHE A 876 -2.18 -34.68 6.26
C PHE A 876 -1.51 -34.13 4.99
N ASP A 877 -2.30 -33.80 3.96
CA ASP A 877 -1.81 -33.20 2.71
C ASP A 877 -1.78 -31.68 2.79
N MET A 878 -0.59 -31.12 3.01
CA MET A 878 -0.33 -29.69 3.21
C MET A 878 -0.04 -28.97 1.89
N ASN A 879 -0.54 -27.75 1.72
CA ASN A 879 -0.27 -26.92 0.54
C ASN A 879 1.17 -26.37 0.57
N ILE A 880 1.87 -26.41 -0.56
CA ILE A 880 3.25 -25.91 -0.67
C ILE A 880 3.53 -25.28 -2.05
N VAL A 881 4.14 -24.09 -2.04
CA VAL A 881 4.65 -23.42 -3.26
C VAL A 881 6.18 -23.37 -3.24
N GLU A 882 6.78 -23.81 -4.34
CA GLU A 882 8.21 -23.72 -4.62
C GLU A 882 8.44 -22.62 -5.66
N ARG A 883 8.99 -21.48 -5.23
CA ARG A 883 9.40 -20.37 -6.11
C ARG A 883 10.80 -20.64 -6.62
N ARG A 884 10.92 -21.00 -7.89
CA ARG A 884 12.19 -21.28 -8.56
C ARG A 884 12.75 -20.04 -9.26
N PRO A 885 14.09 -19.92 -9.38
CA PRO A 885 14.69 -18.84 -10.15
C PRO A 885 14.33 -18.94 -11.64
N PRO A 886 14.27 -17.80 -12.37
CA PRO A 886 14.23 -17.79 -13.83
C PRO A 886 15.33 -18.66 -14.43
N HIS A 887 15.02 -19.34 -15.55
CA HIS A 887 15.95 -20.24 -16.25
C HIS A 887 16.51 -21.39 -15.38
N PHE A 888 15.68 -21.90 -14.46
CA PHE A 888 15.99 -23.03 -13.58
C PHE A 888 16.51 -24.27 -14.35
N ASP A 889 17.59 -24.87 -13.83
CA ASP A 889 18.25 -26.05 -14.40
C ASP A 889 18.44 -27.11 -13.32
N GLU A 890 17.68 -28.21 -13.43
CA GLU A 890 17.67 -29.34 -12.48
C GLU A 890 19.02 -30.03 -12.25
N LYS A 891 20.05 -29.72 -13.05
CA LYS A 891 21.42 -30.24 -12.92
C LYS A 891 22.30 -29.42 -11.98
N LYS A 892 21.87 -28.19 -11.63
CA LYS A 892 22.57 -27.32 -10.69
C LYS A 892 22.19 -27.63 -9.25
N LYS A 893 22.99 -27.14 -8.31
CA LYS A 893 22.71 -27.15 -6.88
C LYS A 893 22.34 -25.73 -6.44
N TYR A 894 21.18 -25.58 -5.80
CA TYR A 894 20.62 -24.31 -5.37
C TYR A 894 20.49 -24.27 -3.83
N PRO A 895 20.85 -23.14 -3.19
CA PRO A 895 20.40 -22.84 -1.83
C PRO A 895 18.87 -22.76 -1.75
N VAL A 896 18.34 -23.01 -0.56
CA VAL A 896 16.89 -22.99 -0.28
C VAL A 896 16.60 -22.08 0.91
N LEU A 897 15.72 -21.10 0.72
CA LEU A 897 15.12 -20.32 1.80
C LEU A 897 13.70 -20.86 2.06
N PHE A 898 13.42 -21.28 3.28
CA PHE A 898 12.04 -21.41 3.76
C PHE A 898 11.57 -20.05 4.26
N TRP A 899 10.37 -19.65 3.85
CA TRP A 899 9.68 -18.48 4.40
C TRP A 899 8.36 -18.94 4.99
N LEU A 900 8.09 -18.50 6.23
CA LEU A 900 6.86 -18.82 6.94
C LEU A 900 6.35 -17.68 7.83
N TYR A 901 5.04 -17.67 8.00
CA TYR A 901 4.35 -17.10 9.15
C TYR A 901 3.80 -18.23 10.03
N ASN A 902 2.97 -19.10 9.44
CA ASN A 902 2.39 -20.30 10.08
C ASN A 902 1.64 -20.02 11.41
N GLY A 903 1.11 -18.81 11.60
CA GLY A 903 0.18 -18.52 12.71
C GLY A 903 -1.15 -19.28 12.55
N PRO A 904 -1.88 -19.54 13.66
CA PRO A 904 -3.21 -20.15 13.64
C PRO A 904 -4.15 -19.50 12.62
N GLY A 905 -4.89 -20.31 11.86
CA GLY A 905 -5.88 -19.86 10.87
C GLY A 905 -5.30 -19.17 9.61
N TYR A 906 -4.06 -18.68 9.65
CA TYR A 906 -3.44 -17.94 8.56
C TYR A 906 -3.17 -18.83 7.33
N GLN A 907 -3.00 -18.21 6.15
CA GLN A 907 -2.62 -18.91 4.91
C GLN A 907 -1.58 -18.10 4.13
N GLN A 908 -0.62 -18.78 3.49
CA GLN A 908 0.40 -18.18 2.63
C GLN A 908 0.53 -18.89 1.27
N VAL A 909 -0.02 -20.10 1.09
CA VAL A 909 -0.05 -20.80 -0.20
C VAL A 909 -1.44 -20.63 -0.84
N ASP A 910 -1.74 -19.39 -1.24
CA ASP A 910 -2.97 -19.02 -1.95
C ASP A 910 -2.78 -18.93 -3.47
N ARG A 911 -3.50 -18.03 -4.15
CA ARG A 911 -3.38 -17.75 -5.60
C ARG A 911 -3.34 -16.25 -5.91
N GLN A 912 -2.93 -15.41 -4.98
CA GLN A 912 -2.78 -13.97 -5.21
C GLN A 912 -1.51 -13.66 -6.01
N PHE A 913 -1.56 -12.64 -6.87
CA PHE A 913 -0.39 -12.13 -7.57
C PHE A 913 0.43 -11.26 -6.61
N THR A 914 1.59 -11.78 -6.20
CA THR A 914 2.49 -11.13 -5.24
C THR A 914 3.92 -11.17 -5.75
N VAL A 915 4.59 -10.01 -5.78
CA VAL A 915 6.04 -9.91 -6.06
C VAL A 915 6.71 -9.17 -4.90
N ASP A 916 7.23 -9.98 -3.98
CA ASP A 916 7.68 -9.63 -2.64
C ASP A 916 9.18 -9.90 -2.45
N PHE A 917 9.65 -9.92 -1.19
CA PHE A 917 11.02 -10.32 -0.86
C PHE A 917 11.34 -11.76 -1.30
N GLN A 918 10.41 -12.72 -1.20
CA GLN A 918 10.63 -14.08 -1.68
C GLN A 918 10.87 -14.10 -3.19
N SER A 919 10.07 -13.32 -3.93
CA SER A 919 10.20 -13.17 -5.38
C SER A 919 11.50 -12.47 -5.78
N TYR A 920 11.98 -11.51 -4.99
CA TYR A 920 13.33 -10.94 -5.14
C TYR A 920 14.44 -11.98 -4.88
N VAL A 921 14.35 -12.79 -3.81
CA VAL A 921 15.33 -13.84 -3.51
C VAL A 921 15.41 -14.88 -4.65
N ALA A 922 14.25 -15.31 -5.18
CA ALA A 922 14.20 -16.26 -6.29
C ALA A 922 14.67 -15.64 -7.62
N SER A 923 14.13 -14.48 -8.03
CA SER A 923 14.50 -13.82 -9.30
C SER A 923 15.93 -13.31 -9.31
N SER A 924 16.33 -12.59 -8.25
CA SER A 924 17.56 -11.79 -8.25
C SER A 924 18.75 -12.55 -7.70
N LEU A 925 18.63 -13.17 -6.52
CA LEU A 925 19.74 -13.93 -5.91
C LEU A 925 19.90 -15.33 -6.53
N GLY A 926 18.83 -15.87 -7.13
CA GLY A 926 18.86 -17.14 -7.85
C GLY A 926 18.69 -18.36 -6.96
N TYR A 927 18.16 -18.19 -5.75
CA TYR A 927 17.89 -19.27 -4.79
C TYR A 927 16.48 -19.86 -5.01
N ILE A 928 16.18 -21.01 -4.40
CA ILE A 928 14.81 -21.51 -4.32
C ILE A 928 14.17 -20.94 -3.05
N VAL A 929 12.92 -20.47 -3.12
CA VAL A 929 12.13 -20.15 -1.93
C VAL A 929 10.97 -21.13 -1.78
N VAL A 930 10.70 -21.56 -0.56
CA VAL A 930 9.67 -22.54 -0.22
C VAL A 930 8.73 -21.95 0.82
N THR A 931 7.43 -22.15 0.64
CA THR A 931 6.39 -21.70 1.58
C THR A 931 5.40 -22.85 1.76
N LEU A 932 5.18 -23.25 3.01
CA LEU A 932 4.32 -24.36 3.43
C LEU A 932 3.21 -23.82 4.33
N ASP A 933 1.96 -24.13 4.00
CA ASP A 933 0.83 -24.03 4.95
C ASP A 933 0.81 -25.32 5.78
N GLY A 934 1.42 -25.28 6.97
CA GLY A 934 1.69 -26.46 7.80
C GLY A 934 0.50 -26.92 8.66
N PHE A 935 0.77 -27.46 9.85
CA PHE A 935 -0.26 -27.58 10.88
C PHE A 935 -0.67 -26.19 11.38
N GLY A 936 -1.93 -26.03 11.83
CA GLY A 936 -2.44 -24.75 12.35
C GLY A 936 -3.06 -23.79 11.33
N THR A 937 -2.65 -23.85 10.07
CA THR A 937 -3.12 -22.95 9.00
C THR A 937 -4.57 -23.24 8.58
N GLY A 938 -5.28 -22.23 8.06
CA GLY A 938 -6.68 -22.33 7.67
C GLY A 938 -6.95 -23.13 6.38
N TYR A 939 -8.23 -23.27 6.01
CA TYR A 939 -8.69 -23.68 4.67
C TYR A 939 -8.40 -25.11 4.22
N LEU A 940 -7.85 -25.95 5.10
CA LEU A 940 -7.71 -27.40 4.94
C LEU A 940 -8.58 -28.22 5.92
N GLY A 941 -9.50 -27.56 6.64
CA GLY A 941 -10.40 -28.18 7.61
C GLY A 941 -9.87 -28.14 9.04
N ARG A 942 -10.81 -28.18 9.99
CA ARG A 942 -10.52 -27.93 11.41
C ARG A 942 -9.57 -28.95 12.03
N SER A 943 -9.63 -30.23 11.66
CA SER A 943 -8.70 -31.27 12.16
C SER A 943 -7.21 -31.02 11.89
N GLN A 944 -6.85 -30.27 10.84
CA GLN A 944 -5.46 -29.79 10.63
C GLN A 944 -5.21 -28.44 11.33
N ARG A 945 -6.25 -27.60 11.45
CA ARG A 945 -6.21 -26.27 12.07
C ARG A 945 -6.07 -26.34 13.59
N THR A 946 -6.85 -27.18 14.26
CA THR A 946 -6.98 -27.20 15.73
C THR A 946 -5.96 -28.06 16.46
N ILE A 947 -5.23 -28.93 15.76
CA ILE A 947 -4.24 -29.85 16.36
C ILE A 947 -3.10 -29.15 17.12
N ILE A 948 -2.90 -27.85 16.84
CA ILE A 948 -1.91 -26.99 17.53
C ILE A 948 -2.39 -26.47 18.90
N ARG A 949 -3.68 -26.64 19.25
CA ARG A 949 -4.22 -26.21 20.55
C ARG A 949 -3.35 -26.74 21.67
N ASP A 950 -3.14 -25.89 22.67
CA ASP A 950 -2.36 -26.19 23.88
C ASP A 950 -0.88 -26.47 23.67
N ASN A 951 -0.37 -26.43 22.44
CA ASN A 951 0.99 -26.84 22.13
C ASN A 951 1.57 -26.13 20.89
N ILE A 952 1.29 -24.84 20.74
CA ILE A 952 1.74 -24.06 19.58
C ILE A 952 3.27 -24.04 19.44
N GLY A 953 3.73 -24.11 18.20
CA GLY A 953 5.12 -24.32 17.82
C GLY A 953 5.57 -25.78 17.76
N TYR A 954 4.84 -26.74 18.34
CA TYR A 954 5.24 -28.16 18.34
C TYR A 954 4.96 -28.86 17.01
N TRP A 955 3.73 -28.78 16.50
CA TRP A 955 3.33 -29.47 15.28
C TRP A 955 3.79 -28.70 14.04
N GLU A 956 3.66 -27.38 14.10
CA GLU A 956 4.06 -26.47 13.03
C GLU A 956 5.54 -26.65 12.71
N ALA A 957 6.43 -26.66 13.72
CA ALA A 957 7.86 -26.87 13.52
C ALA A 957 8.15 -28.24 12.90
N ARG A 958 7.48 -29.31 13.37
CA ARG A 958 7.59 -30.65 12.78
C ARG A 958 7.22 -30.66 11.29
N SER A 959 6.15 -29.97 10.89
CA SER A 959 5.74 -29.89 9.48
C SER A 959 6.74 -29.14 8.60
N GLN A 960 7.26 -28.01 9.08
CA GLN A 960 8.26 -27.21 8.38
C GLN A 960 9.60 -27.98 8.25
N ILE A 961 10.03 -28.68 9.32
CA ILE A 961 11.21 -29.54 9.32
C ILE A 961 11.04 -30.75 8.40
N ALA A 962 9.86 -31.38 8.36
CA ALA A 962 9.56 -32.48 7.45
C ALA A 962 9.64 -32.05 5.98
N ALA A 963 9.08 -30.88 5.64
CA ALA A 963 9.21 -30.28 4.32
C ALA A 963 10.68 -29.91 3.99
N ALA A 964 11.43 -29.36 4.93
CA ALA A 964 12.85 -29.08 4.74
C ALA A 964 13.67 -30.35 4.50
N LYS A 965 13.40 -31.45 5.22
CA LYS A 965 14.04 -32.76 5.01
C LYS A 965 13.67 -33.34 3.65
N ALA A 966 12.42 -33.17 3.19
CA ALA A 966 11.99 -33.54 1.84
C ALA A 966 12.66 -32.70 0.73
N TRP A 967 12.89 -31.40 0.95
CA TRP A 967 13.61 -30.54 0.00
C TRP A 967 15.11 -30.85 -0.02
N LYS A 968 15.75 -31.09 1.14
CA LYS A 968 17.14 -31.53 1.27
C LYS A 968 17.46 -32.79 0.47
N ALA A 969 16.47 -33.68 0.29
CA ALA A 969 16.59 -34.89 -0.53
C ALA A 969 16.50 -34.65 -2.05
N LYS A 970 16.08 -33.47 -2.52
CA LYS A 970 15.92 -33.18 -3.96
C LYS A 970 17.28 -33.04 -4.65
N LYS A 971 17.40 -33.63 -5.85
CA LYS A 971 18.68 -33.67 -6.61
C LYS A 971 19.29 -32.29 -6.88
N TYR A 972 18.47 -31.26 -7.04
CA TYR A 972 18.88 -29.88 -7.31
C TYR A 972 19.09 -29.00 -6.06
N VAL A 973 18.87 -29.50 -4.85
CA VAL A 973 19.05 -28.73 -3.60
C VAL A 973 20.45 -28.91 -3.03
N ASP A 974 21.08 -27.82 -2.62
CA ASP A 974 22.30 -27.83 -1.81
C ASP A 974 21.94 -28.06 -0.34
N GLY A 975 22.21 -29.27 0.16
CA GLY A 975 21.73 -29.74 1.47
C GLY A 975 22.40 -29.10 2.69
N ASP A 976 23.47 -28.34 2.47
CA ASP A 976 24.18 -27.56 3.49
C ASP A 976 23.89 -26.05 3.38
N LYS A 977 22.94 -25.65 2.51
CA LYS A 977 22.51 -24.27 2.30
C LYS A 977 20.99 -24.14 2.34
N ILE A 978 20.42 -24.55 3.48
CA ILE A 978 18.99 -24.39 3.79
C ILE A 978 18.87 -23.39 4.94
N ALA A 979 18.07 -22.35 4.73
CA ALA A 979 17.77 -21.31 5.72
C ALA A 979 16.25 -21.22 5.95
N ILE A 980 15.83 -20.60 7.06
CA ILE A 980 14.42 -20.33 7.39
C ILE A 980 14.22 -18.90 7.92
N TRP A 981 13.13 -18.22 7.54
CA TRP A 981 12.85 -16.86 8.03
C TRP A 981 11.38 -16.49 8.16
N GLY A 982 11.08 -15.60 9.11
CA GLY A 982 9.75 -15.07 9.36
C GLY A 982 9.72 -13.90 10.34
N TRP A 983 8.55 -13.27 10.49
CA TRP A 983 8.28 -12.10 11.33
C TRP A 983 7.18 -12.43 12.35
N SER A 984 7.22 -11.89 13.58
CA SER A 984 6.20 -12.10 14.63
C SER A 984 6.02 -13.58 14.99
N TYR A 985 4.84 -14.18 14.78
CA TYR A 985 4.64 -15.63 14.88
C TYR A 985 5.60 -16.41 13.95
N GLY A 986 5.88 -15.90 12.74
CA GLY A 986 6.90 -16.46 11.86
C GLY A 986 8.33 -16.34 12.42
N GLY A 987 8.58 -15.34 13.27
CA GLY A 987 9.84 -15.18 14.01
C GLY A 987 9.96 -16.21 15.14
N PHE A 988 8.89 -16.40 15.93
CA PHE A 988 8.75 -17.50 16.88
C PHE A 988 9.00 -18.84 16.19
N MET A 989 8.29 -19.11 15.09
CA MET A 989 8.41 -20.36 14.34
C MET A 989 9.80 -20.56 13.72
N THR A 990 10.47 -19.50 13.30
CA THR A 990 11.87 -19.57 12.84
C THR A 990 12.78 -20.08 13.94
N LEU A 991 12.72 -19.49 15.14
CA LEU A 991 13.51 -19.93 16.30
C LEU A 991 13.11 -21.34 16.76
N LYS A 992 11.80 -21.65 16.76
CA LYS A 992 11.29 -22.95 17.18
C LYS A 992 11.71 -24.09 16.25
N CYS A 993 11.78 -23.83 14.94
CA CYS A 993 12.33 -24.77 13.96
C CYS A 993 13.84 -24.96 14.16
N LEU A 994 14.60 -23.88 14.41
CA LEU A 994 16.06 -23.97 14.62
C LEU A 994 16.40 -24.77 15.89
N GLU A 995 15.71 -24.55 17.01
CA GLU A 995 15.97 -25.31 18.23
C GLU A 995 15.55 -26.79 18.07
N THR A 996 14.41 -27.06 17.42
CA THR A 996 13.86 -28.42 17.24
C THR A 996 14.62 -29.26 16.20
N ASP A 997 15.19 -28.64 15.15
CA ASP A 997 15.98 -29.35 14.12
C ASP A 997 17.47 -29.46 14.49
N ALA A 998 17.94 -28.70 15.50
CA ALA A 998 19.30 -28.72 16.05
C ALA A 998 20.42 -28.76 14.98
N GLY A 999 20.23 -28.03 13.87
CA GLY A 999 21.18 -27.98 12.76
C GLY A 999 21.21 -29.19 11.82
N GLU A 1000 20.32 -30.19 11.93
CA GLU A 1000 20.29 -31.35 11.01
C GLU A 1000 20.04 -30.93 9.55
N THR A 1001 19.10 -30.01 9.34
CA THR A 1001 18.49 -29.68 8.04
C THR A 1001 18.69 -28.21 7.73
N PHE A 1002 18.13 -27.35 8.58
CA PHE A 1002 18.38 -25.92 8.57
C PHE A 1002 19.80 -25.68 9.07
N LYS A 1003 20.49 -24.74 8.43
CA LYS A 1003 21.82 -24.28 8.85
C LYS A 1003 21.76 -22.85 9.38
N TYR A 1004 20.77 -22.09 8.91
CA TYR A 1004 20.65 -20.66 9.15
C TYR A 1004 19.20 -20.26 9.40
N GLY A 1005 18.97 -19.17 10.13
CA GLY A 1005 17.66 -18.53 10.09
C GLY A 1005 17.63 -17.07 10.54
N MET A 1006 16.54 -16.37 10.22
CA MET A 1006 16.38 -14.94 10.47
C MET A 1006 14.98 -14.65 11.03
N ALA A 1007 14.91 -14.22 12.29
CA ALA A 1007 13.67 -13.98 13.02
C ALA A 1007 13.50 -12.47 13.27
N VAL A 1008 12.38 -11.89 12.82
CA VAL A 1008 12.05 -10.47 13.03
C VAL A 1008 10.88 -10.34 14.01
N ALA A 1009 10.97 -9.41 14.96
CA ALA A 1009 10.05 -9.20 16.07
C ALA A 1009 9.50 -10.51 16.69
N PRO A 1010 10.34 -11.52 17.04
CA PRO A 1010 9.84 -12.82 17.44
C PRO A 1010 9.15 -12.78 18.81
N VAL A 1011 7.99 -13.42 18.91
CA VAL A 1011 7.53 -13.95 20.20
C VAL A 1011 8.52 -15.04 20.62
N THR A 1012 8.88 -15.06 21.89
CA THR A 1012 9.88 -16.01 22.43
C THR A 1012 9.32 -16.85 23.58
N ASP A 1013 8.20 -16.40 24.15
CA ASP A 1013 7.54 -17.00 25.30
C ASP A 1013 6.12 -16.42 25.35
N TRP A 1014 5.11 -17.28 25.20
CA TRP A 1014 3.71 -16.86 25.08
C TRP A 1014 3.12 -16.27 26.37
N ARG A 1015 3.82 -16.36 27.51
CA ARG A 1015 3.45 -15.65 28.74
C ARG A 1015 3.70 -14.12 28.65
N PHE A 1016 4.29 -13.62 27.56
CA PHE A 1016 4.55 -12.19 27.36
C PHE A 1016 3.67 -11.51 26.28
N TYR A 1017 2.88 -12.28 25.54
CA TYR A 1017 1.90 -11.78 24.56
C TYR A 1017 0.52 -11.61 25.22
N ASP A 1018 -0.47 -11.03 24.52
CA ASP A 1018 -1.77 -10.68 25.09
C ASP A 1018 -2.62 -11.92 25.47
N SER A 1019 -3.61 -11.74 26.33
CA SER A 1019 -4.47 -12.83 26.81
C SER A 1019 -5.47 -13.33 25.77
N VAL A 1020 -6.02 -12.47 24.91
CA VAL A 1020 -7.13 -12.83 24.03
C VAL A 1020 -6.64 -13.67 22.84
N TYR A 1021 -5.56 -13.25 22.19
CA TYR A 1021 -4.89 -14.07 21.19
C TYR A 1021 -4.37 -15.36 21.81
N THR A 1022 -3.58 -15.26 22.88
CA THR A 1022 -2.80 -16.41 23.34
C THR A 1022 -3.68 -17.50 23.93
N GLU A 1023 -4.69 -17.16 24.73
CA GLU A 1023 -5.50 -18.15 25.46
C GLU A 1023 -6.54 -18.82 24.53
N ARG A 1024 -6.95 -18.15 23.45
CA ARG A 1024 -7.70 -18.74 22.32
C ARG A 1024 -6.97 -19.94 21.69
N TYR A 1025 -5.63 -19.97 21.73
CA TYR A 1025 -4.84 -21.08 21.20
C TYR A 1025 -4.22 -21.99 22.30
N MET A 1026 -3.90 -21.45 23.49
CA MET A 1026 -3.15 -22.15 24.54
C MET A 1026 -3.89 -22.43 25.87
N HIS A 1027 -5.14 -21.98 26.02
CA HIS A 1027 -5.82 -21.80 27.31
C HIS A 1027 -5.00 -20.88 28.25
N THR A 1028 -5.40 -20.69 29.50
CA THR A 1028 -4.70 -19.83 30.48
C THR A 1028 -3.41 -20.46 31.03
N PRO A 1029 -2.48 -19.60 31.50
CA PRO A 1029 -1.40 -19.88 32.46
C PRO A 1029 -1.56 -21.10 33.36
N GLN A 1030 -2.74 -21.14 33.96
CA GLN A 1030 -3.12 -21.96 35.09
C GLN A 1030 -3.84 -23.26 34.67
N HIS A 1031 -4.46 -23.28 33.48
CA HIS A 1031 -5.09 -24.48 32.92
C HIS A 1031 -4.12 -25.32 32.08
N ASN A 1032 -3.14 -24.69 31.41
CA ASN A 1032 -2.18 -25.39 30.54
C ASN A 1032 -0.69 -25.00 30.79
N PRO A 1033 -0.16 -25.17 32.01
CA PRO A 1033 1.23 -24.78 32.32
C PRO A 1033 2.27 -25.48 31.41
N SER A 1034 2.10 -26.78 31.16
CA SER A 1034 3.01 -27.57 30.31
C SER A 1034 3.02 -27.15 28.84
N GLY A 1035 1.91 -26.62 28.33
CA GLY A 1035 1.85 -26.08 26.97
C GLY A 1035 2.68 -24.82 26.84
N TYR A 1036 2.56 -23.88 27.80
CA TYR A 1036 3.38 -22.66 27.81
C TYR A 1036 4.88 -22.95 28.02
N ASP A 1037 5.22 -23.98 28.80
CA ASP A 1037 6.59 -24.46 28.92
C ASP A 1037 7.13 -24.95 27.56
N ASN A 1038 6.38 -25.80 26.84
CA ASN A 1038 6.82 -26.29 25.53
C ASN A 1038 6.77 -25.22 24.42
N ALA A 1039 5.80 -24.30 24.44
CA ALA A 1039 5.65 -23.23 23.47
C ALA A 1039 6.66 -22.07 23.66
N THR A 1040 7.58 -22.19 24.62
CA THR A 1040 8.67 -21.22 24.86
C THR A 1040 9.93 -21.58 24.05
N ILE A 1041 10.67 -20.58 23.56
CA ILE A 1041 12.04 -20.77 23.03
C ILE A 1041 12.96 -21.04 24.22
N SER A 1042 13.54 -22.24 24.24
CA SER A 1042 14.03 -22.88 25.46
C SER A 1042 15.23 -23.81 25.27
N ASP A 1043 15.41 -24.42 24.09
CA ASP A 1043 16.53 -25.34 23.83
C ASP A 1043 17.73 -24.58 23.24
N MET A 1044 18.54 -24.03 24.14
CA MET A 1044 19.75 -23.28 23.79
C MET A 1044 20.82 -24.19 23.17
N ASP A 1045 20.87 -25.48 23.51
CA ASP A 1045 21.80 -26.44 22.91
C ASP A 1045 21.40 -26.69 21.44
N GLY A 1046 20.10 -26.87 21.18
CA GLY A 1046 19.51 -26.94 19.85
C GLY A 1046 19.81 -25.69 19.01
N LEU A 1047 19.57 -24.48 19.55
CA LEU A 1047 19.96 -23.23 18.87
C LEU A 1047 21.47 -23.17 18.59
N SER A 1048 22.32 -23.54 19.56
CA SER A 1048 23.78 -23.52 19.39
C SER A 1048 24.31 -24.51 18.35
N SER A 1049 23.54 -25.55 18.02
CA SER A 1049 23.90 -26.58 17.04
C SER A 1049 23.67 -26.16 15.58
N ASN A 1050 22.99 -25.02 15.35
CA ASN A 1050 22.86 -24.39 14.04
C ASN A 1050 24.14 -23.61 13.68
N VAL A 1051 24.36 -23.28 12.40
CA VAL A 1051 25.58 -22.55 11.99
C VAL A 1051 25.51 -21.09 12.41
N ARG A 1052 24.42 -20.38 12.09
CA ARG A 1052 24.19 -19.01 12.60
C ARG A 1052 22.73 -18.61 12.54
N PHE A 1053 22.26 -17.70 13.39
CA PHE A 1053 20.94 -17.06 13.24
C PHE A 1053 20.96 -15.55 13.50
N LEU A 1054 19.95 -14.84 12.98
CA LEU A 1054 19.78 -13.40 13.13
C LEU A 1054 18.46 -13.10 13.86
N VAL A 1055 18.50 -12.23 14.86
CA VAL A 1055 17.31 -11.69 15.55
C VAL A 1055 17.22 -10.18 15.28
N MET A 1056 16.03 -9.69 14.93
CA MET A 1056 15.79 -8.25 14.72
C MET A 1056 14.51 -7.79 15.42
N HIS A 1057 14.50 -6.58 15.99
CA HIS A 1057 13.36 -6.09 16.78
C HIS A 1057 13.29 -4.56 16.87
N GLY A 1058 12.08 -4.00 16.91
CA GLY A 1058 11.85 -2.65 17.43
C GLY A 1058 12.01 -2.59 18.95
N VAL A 1059 12.48 -1.46 19.49
CA VAL A 1059 12.55 -1.22 20.95
C VAL A 1059 11.17 -0.89 21.51
N SER A 1060 10.35 -0.23 20.70
CA SER A 1060 9.06 0.36 21.08
C SER A 1060 7.88 -0.42 20.48
N ASP A 1061 8.11 -1.70 20.21
CA ASP A 1061 7.12 -2.67 19.77
C ASP A 1061 6.06 -2.84 20.88
N ASP A 1062 4.86 -2.38 20.59
CA ASP A 1062 3.67 -2.39 21.45
C ASP A 1062 2.81 -3.65 21.26
N ASN A 1063 3.14 -4.48 20.26
CA ASN A 1063 2.46 -5.72 19.95
C ASN A 1063 3.26 -6.93 20.47
N VAL A 1064 4.41 -7.22 19.84
CA VAL A 1064 5.39 -8.19 20.36
C VAL A 1064 6.42 -7.43 21.18
N HIS A 1065 6.08 -7.12 22.43
CA HIS A 1065 6.95 -6.41 23.34
C HIS A 1065 8.42 -6.86 23.31
N PHE A 1066 9.35 -5.92 23.16
CA PHE A 1066 10.81 -6.14 23.09
C PHE A 1066 11.39 -6.96 24.27
N GLN A 1067 10.66 -7.00 25.40
CA GLN A 1067 10.80 -7.97 26.50
C GLN A 1067 11.10 -9.41 26.03
N ASN A 1068 10.50 -9.85 24.91
CA ASN A 1068 10.73 -11.15 24.30
C ASN A 1068 12.21 -11.36 23.93
N THR A 1069 12.77 -10.47 23.12
CA THR A 1069 14.18 -10.59 22.70
C THR A 1069 15.14 -10.36 23.85
N LEU A 1070 14.83 -9.48 24.81
CA LEU A 1070 15.66 -9.31 26.01
C LEU A 1070 15.79 -10.60 26.84
N GLN A 1071 14.69 -11.35 27.02
CA GLN A 1071 14.74 -12.64 27.75
C GLN A 1071 15.31 -13.80 26.93
N LEU A 1072 15.26 -13.74 25.60
CA LEU A 1072 16.01 -14.67 24.75
C LEU A 1072 17.52 -14.44 24.88
N LEU A 1073 17.97 -13.18 24.92
CA LEU A 1073 19.38 -12.83 25.07
C LEU A 1073 19.96 -13.29 26.43
N ASP A 1074 19.21 -13.11 27.53
CA ASP A 1074 19.61 -13.63 28.85
C ASP A 1074 19.78 -15.17 28.85
N LYS A 1075 18.85 -15.92 28.22
CA LYS A 1075 18.98 -17.38 28.04
C LYS A 1075 20.22 -17.76 27.22
N LEU A 1076 20.51 -17.03 26.14
CA LEU A 1076 21.68 -17.26 25.28
C LEU A 1076 23.01 -16.97 26.01
N ASP A 1077 23.06 -15.88 26.78
CA ASP A 1077 24.22 -15.53 27.63
C ASP A 1077 24.47 -16.58 28.72
N LEU A 1078 23.41 -17.02 29.43
CA LEU A 1078 23.48 -18.06 30.46
C LEU A 1078 23.95 -19.42 29.91
N ALA A 1079 23.59 -19.75 28.68
CA ALA A 1079 24.05 -20.94 27.97
C ALA A 1079 25.37 -20.73 27.19
N ASN A 1080 25.94 -19.52 27.20
CA ASN A 1080 27.15 -19.15 26.45
C ASN A 1080 27.05 -19.44 24.93
N VAL A 1081 25.85 -19.27 24.36
CA VAL A 1081 25.60 -19.38 22.92
C VAL A 1081 26.18 -18.14 22.21
N ARG A 1082 26.78 -18.31 21.02
CA ARG A 1082 27.48 -17.22 20.29
C ARG A 1082 27.29 -17.22 18.77
N ASN A 1083 26.52 -18.18 18.25
CA ASN A 1083 26.23 -18.34 16.83
C ASN A 1083 25.05 -17.44 16.38
N TYR A 1084 24.96 -16.21 16.91
CA TYR A 1084 23.86 -15.30 16.57
C TYR A 1084 24.31 -13.85 16.35
N ASP A 1085 23.48 -13.12 15.60
CA ASP A 1085 23.55 -11.69 15.36
C ASP A 1085 22.26 -11.02 15.83
N VAL A 1086 22.34 -9.75 16.24
CA VAL A 1086 21.18 -8.94 16.66
C VAL A 1086 21.15 -7.61 15.91
N HIS A 1087 19.96 -7.13 15.54
CA HIS A 1087 19.75 -5.74 15.13
C HIS A 1087 18.54 -5.13 15.88
N ILE A 1088 18.78 -4.06 16.62
CA ILE A 1088 17.76 -3.38 17.42
C ILE A 1088 17.45 -2.03 16.77
N PHE A 1089 16.18 -1.71 16.61
CA PHE A 1089 15.69 -0.48 15.99
C PHE A 1089 15.03 0.41 17.04
N PRO A 1090 15.65 1.54 17.44
CA PRO A 1090 15.04 2.49 18.38
C PRO A 1090 13.73 3.06 17.84
N ASP A 1091 12.80 3.37 18.74
CA ASP A 1091 11.50 4.03 18.49
C ASP A 1091 10.62 3.37 17.41
N SER A 1092 10.98 2.14 17.03
CA SER A 1092 10.25 1.31 16.08
C SER A 1092 9.18 0.48 16.78
N ASP A 1093 7.98 0.57 16.23
CA ASP A 1093 6.84 -0.32 16.46
C ASP A 1093 7.06 -1.72 15.85
N HIS A 1094 6.01 -2.54 15.85
CA HIS A 1094 6.01 -3.90 15.27
C HIS A 1094 6.26 -3.96 13.75
N SER A 1095 6.05 -2.86 13.02
CA SER A 1095 6.27 -2.73 11.58
C SER A 1095 7.67 -2.20 11.23
N ILE A 1096 8.36 -1.63 12.21
CA ILE A 1096 9.75 -1.17 12.15
C ILE A 1096 9.95 -0.05 11.10
N PHE A 1097 8.99 0.86 10.94
CA PHE A 1097 9.12 1.95 9.95
C PHE A 1097 10.04 3.10 10.38
N PHE A 1098 10.22 3.33 11.69
CA PHE A 1098 10.91 4.51 12.23
C PHE A 1098 12.33 4.68 11.65
N HIS A 1099 12.65 5.90 11.22
CA HIS A 1099 13.95 6.28 10.62
C HIS A 1099 14.48 5.32 9.52
N ASN A 1100 13.60 4.83 8.64
CA ASN A 1100 13.88 3.86 7.55
C ASN A 1100 14.16 2.42 8.01
N GLY A 1101 13.77 2.04 9.24
CA GLY A 1101 14.03 0.71 9.81
C GLY A 1101 13.65 -0.44 8.87
N GLN A 1102 12.49 -0.37 8.20
CA GLN A 1102 11.99 -1.44 7.34
C GLN A 1102 12.90 -1.69 6.14
N THR A 1103 13.39 -0.63 5.48
CA THR A 1103 14.39 -0.75 4.39
C THR A 1103 15.63 -1.47 4.90
N VAL A 1104 16.13 -1.03 6.07
CA VAL A 1104 17.32 -1.60 6.70
C VAL A 1104 17.11 -3.06 7.14
N VAL A 1105 15.91 -3.45 7.59
CA VAL A 1105 15.52 -4.85 7.85
C VAL A 1105 15.69 -5.70 6.59
N TYR A 1106 15.09 -5.30 5.47
CA TYR A 1106 15.15 -6.09 4.24
C TYR A 1106 16.53 -6.12 3.58
N GLU A 1107 17.31 -5.04 3.68
CA GLU A 1107 18.72 -5.05 3.27
C GLU A 1107 19.58 -5.96 4.18
N LYS A 1108 19.33 -5.95 5.50
CA LYS A 1108 20.01 -6.86 6.44
C LYS A 1108 19.66 -8.33 6.17
N LEU A 1109 18.40 -8.64 5.89
CA LEU A 1109 17.96 -10.00 5.48
C LEU A 1109 18.67 -10.45 4.19
N ARG A 1110 18.73 -9.57 3.17
CA ARG A 1110 19.45 -9.83 1.91
C ARG A 1110 20.92 -10.17 2.19
N ASP A 1111 21.65 -9.26 2.82
CA ASP A 1111 23.12 -9.37 2.93
C ASP A 1111 23.55 -10.47 3.90
N TRP A 1112 22.79 -10.69 4.98
CA TRP A 1112 23.05 -11.79 5.91
C TRP A 1112 22.81 -13.15 5.27
N LEU A 1113 21.75 -13.31 4.48
CA LEU A 1113 21.45 -14.55 3.75
C LEU A 1113 22.50 -14.85 2.66
N ILE A 1114 22.96 -13.82 1.94
CA ILE A 1114 24.05 -13.96 0.97
C ILE A 1114 25.34 -14.43 1.67
N ASN A 1115 25.71 -13.82 2.80
CA ASN A 1115 26.89 -14.22 3.58
C ASN A 1115 26.78 -15.65 4.14
N ALA A 1116 25.57 -16.05 4.58
CA ALA A 1116 25.29 -17.41 5.01
C ALA A 1116 25.48 -18.44 3.88
N PHE A 1117 24.91 -18.20 2.69
CA PHE A 1117 25.05 -19.12 1.56
C PHE A 1117 26.40 -19.04 0.83
N ASN A 1118 27.19 -17.98 1.04
CA ASN A 1118 28.62 -17.92 0.70
C ASN A 1118 29.50 -18.66 1.73
N GLY A 1119 28.95 -19.01 2.90
CA GLY A 1119 29.69 -19.66 3.98
C GLY A 1119 30.73 -18.74 4.62
N GLU A 1120 30.44 -17.43 4.74
CA GLU A 1120 31.31 -16.47 5.41
C GLU A 1120 31.33 -16.71 6.93
N TRP A 1121 30.18 -17.05 7.52
CA TRP A 1121 30.04 -17.33 8.97
C TRP A 1121 30.93 -18.51 9.43
N LEU A 1122 31.00 -19.57 8.61
CA LEU A 1122 31.89 -20.73 8.83
C LEU A 1122 33.39 -20.38 8.81
N ARG A 1123 33.77 -19.16 8.42
CA ARG A 1123 35.16 -18.64 8.45
C ARG A 1123 35.42 -17.78 9.69
N THR A 1124 34.39 -17.45 10.47
CA THR A 1124 34.44 -16.54 11.62
C THR A 1124 34.26 -17.24 12.98
N ASP A 1125 33.88 -18.53 13.00
CA ASP A 1125 33.56 -19.26 14.24
C ASP A 1125 34.80 -19.60 15.10
N ASP A 1126 36.01 -19.64 14.52
CA ASP A 1126 37.31 -19.63 15.24
C ASP A 1126 38.32 -18.70 14.54
N PRO A 1127 38.30 -17.39 14.83
CA PRO A 1127 39.04 -16.39 14.07
C PRO A 1127 40.51 -16.33 14.50
N THR A 1128 41.36 -17.15 13.88
CA THR A 1128 42.81 -17.12 14.09
C THR A 1128 43.39 -15.73 13.73
N PRO A 1129 44.16 -15.06 14.62
CA PRO A 1129 44.78 -13.78 14.30
C PRO A 1129 45.73 -13.87 13.11
N LEU A 1130 45.66 -12.90 12.18
CA LEU A 1130 46.62 -12.78 11.09
C LEU A 1130 48.04 -12.65 11.65
N GLY A 1131 48.90 -13.61 11.29
CA GLY A 1131 50.26 -13.69 11.80
C GLY A 1131 51.08 -12.46 11.46
N ILE A 1132 51.38 -11.64 12.47
CA ILE A 1132 52.28 -10.48 12.34
C ILE A 1132 53.72 -10.99 12.24
N HIS A 1133 54.10 -11.53 11.08
CA HIS A 1133 55.45 -11.65 10.47
C HIS A 1133 55.43 -12.74 9.37
N GLY A 1134 55.65 -12.38 8.10
CA GLY A 1134 55.88 -13.38 7.03
C GLY A 1134 55.46 -12.98 5.63
N THR A 1135 56.22 -12.10 4.96
CA THR A 1135 56.11 -11.88 3.50
C THR A 1135 57.13 -12.74 2.75
N SER A 1136 56.68 -13.82 2.13
CA SER A 1136 57.39 -14.53 1.04
C SER A 1136 56.44 -15.47 0.29
#